data_AF-A0A968QL68-F1
#
_entry.id   AF-A0A968QL68-F1
#
_cell.length_a   1.000
_cell.length_b   1.000
_cell.length_c   1.000
_cell.angle_alpha   90.00
_cell.angle_beta   90.00
_cell.angle_gamma   90.00
#
_symmetry.space_group_name_H-M   'P 1'
#
loop_
_entity.id
_entity.type
_entity.pdbx_description
1 polymer ?
#
loop_
_entity_poly.entity_id
_entity_poly.type
_entity_poly.pdbx_seq_one_letter_code
_entity_poly.pdbx_strand_id
1 'polypeptide(L)'
;MSRKIIFDCLLIGEGSLLIECAKILIRNDYRIIGILSSDKAIASWAKENNIVYYKNLQQLKQTLEQTLSHCDYLFSIVNQTILDQEILALADVAINYHDALLPAYAGVNATSWAIINQEKFYGITWHEMNLTVDTGRILKQVKIELEASETALTLNAKCYQAAILAFEELTQELVCQKIVPQSQDLQHRSYFARHQKIPKLGLIDFELPASTIDNLVRGLDFGNYPNPLATAKLLLKNNSGLGCLDYVIVTQVKIVPAVSSHAPGTIVRIENNQLIVTTGSQDIALETIIDCRGQVKAIAELVADYRLEVGQQLPAVDLDSILELVRLEKEIAPSETYWLKQLTQCRQISLPFEQIPIPTTSQPNYQQVKLPLSRRVTNLLQESLEVTIAAFGVYLARLSGSRHLTLGFDRLTNNPWFARYVPCNLKIDLDQDFDQVLQTVTNRLALNQRHQTYATDIIARYPQLAAEQADFSLVITQIESRQQDRLAQDHLATSHLTLMIDRSQGEYFWSYNTQVFSPQTMEMMVEQWITLLAGIASNHQIPVSQLPLVSSGERQKILGEWNDTASYYPQDQCLHQLFEAKAAENPHAIAIVCQGESLTYGELAQQAHQLACYLQDLGVQAETLVGICLDRSLAMIIGLFAILKAGGAYVPLDPNYPAARLAHILEDSGAKILLTQAKLLDRLPTTSAKVVYLDRDWQNIVAIAERSQREIAQQHQLTNNVHSHNLAYGIYTSGSTGNPKGVAIEHHSVVNTLWDIEQRFQVTSIDSILAVSSLSFDLSVYDIFGILGSGGTIIIPQPEPCPNPEHWLALMNQAGVTIWNSAPALMELLLDYIMTNHQTLPTSLRLVLLSAIALVPP
;
A
#
# COMPACT_ATOMS: atom_id res chain seq x y z
N MET A 1 57.76 7.65 30.32
CA MET A 1 56.48 7.59 29.61
C MET A 1 56.73 8.03 28.17
N SER A 2 56.94 7.09 27.26
CA SER A 2 57.09 7.39 25.82
C SER A 2 55.75 7.92 25.31
N ARG A 3 55.76 9.08 24.61
CA ARG A 3 54.60 9.54 23.85
C ARG A 3 54.18 8.39 22.91
N LYS A 4 52.97 7.86 23.09
CA LYS A 4 52.33 6.99 22.10
C LYS A 4 52.25 7.83 20.83
N ILE A 5 52.94 7.41 19.76
CA ILE A 5 52.89 8.11 18.49
C ILE A 5 51.49 7.87 17.94
N ILE A 6 50.72 8.94 17.77
CA ILE A 6 49.35 8.95 17.24
C ILE A 6 49.42 9.58 15.85
N PHE A 7 48.73 9.00 14.87
CA PHE A 7 48.60 9.55 13.52
C PHE A 7 47.14 9.91 13.23
N ASP A 8 46.96 10.86 12.31
CA ASP A 8 45.69 11.30 11.77
C ASP A 8 45.40 10.55 10.46
N CYS A 9 44.16 10.07 10.27
CA CYS A 9 43.80 9.33 9.06
C CYS A 9 42.39 9.63 8.53
N LEU A 10 42.25 9.49 7.20
CA LEU A 10 40.98 9.58 6.48
C LEU A 10 40.55 8.18 6.01
N LEU A 11 39.28 7.83 6.18
CA LEU A 11 38.74 6.56 5.66
C LEU A 11 37.83 6.81 4.46
N ILE A 12 37.96 5.98 3.43
CA ILE A 12 37.11 6.02 2.24
C ILE A 12 36.67 4.59 1.92
N GLY A 13 35.37 4.36 1.75
CA GLY A 13 34.90 3.01 1.44
C GLY A 13 33.46 2.73 1.80
N GLU A 14 33.09 1.45 1.77
CA GLU A 14 31.71 1.00 2.00
C GLU A 14 31.67 -0.30 2.82
N GLY A 15 30.50 -0.60 3.40
CA GLY A 15 30.24 -1.86 4.09
C GLY A 15 30.89 -2.00 5.46
N SER A 16 30.67 -3.16 6.08
CA SER A 16 31.07 -3.41 7.46
C SER A 16 32.58 -3.47 7.67
N LEU A 17 33.39 -3.78 6.64
CA LEU A 17 34.85 -3.91 6.79
C LEU A 17 35.46 -2.57 7.21
N LEU A 18 34.97 -1.48 6.61
CA LEU A 18 35.40 -0.13 6.95
C LEU A 18 35.10 0.17 8.42
N ILE A 19 33.93 -0.21 8.92
CA ILE A 19 33.53 -0.01 10.33
C ILE A 19 34.45 -0.79 11.27
N GLU A 20 34.75 -2.06 10.97
CA GLU A 20 35.64 -2.87 11.81
C GLU A 20 37.08 -2.32 11.82
N CYS A 21 37.60 -1.90 10.66
CA CYS A 21 38.88 -1.19 10.59
C CYS A 21 38.86 0.12 11.37
N ALA A 22 37.79 0.91 11.27
CA ALA A 22 37.63 2.16 12.03
C ALA A 22 37.62 1.91 13.55
N LYS A 23 36.96 0.83 14.02
CA LYS A 23 36.98 0.42 15.43
C LYS A 23 38.39 0.05 15.90
N ILE A 24 39.18 -0.63 15.08
CA ILE A 24 40.59 -0.93 15.39
C ILE A 24 41.39 0.36 15.59
N LEU A 25 41.17 1.36 14.72
CA LEU A 25 41.87 2.65 14.82
C LEU A 25 41.52 3.38 16.12
N ILE A 26 40.22 3.49 16.42
CA ILE A 26 39.73 4.12 17.66
C ILE A 26 40.27 3.40 18.90
N ARG A 27 40.24 2.06 18.92
CA ARG A 27 40.73 1.25 20.05
C ARG A 27 42.22 1.46 20.34
N ASN A 28 43.01 1.81 19.32
CA ASN A 28 44.45 2.05 19.45
C ASN A 28 44.81 3.54 19.66
N ASP A 29 43.81 4.41 19.85
CA ASP A 29 43.94 5.87 20.00
C ASP A 29 44.44 6.61 18.74
N TYR A 30 44.23 6.05 17.54
CA TYR A 30 44.49 6.77 16.28
C TYR A 30 43.31 7.69 15.91
N ARG A 31 43.59 8.85 15.32
CA ARG A 31 42.56 9.87 15.09
C ARG A 31 41.99 9.76 13.68
N ILE A 32 40.70 9.46 13.58
CA ILE A 32 39.95 9.50 12.32
C ILE A 32 39.44 10.92 12.08
N ILE A 33 40.00 11.61 11.09
CA ILE A 33 39.62 13.00 10.76
C ILE A 33 38.35 13.09 9.91
N GLY A 34 37.97 11.99 9.25
CA GLY A 34 36.70 11.88 8.54
C GLY A 34 36.51 10.55 7.81
N ILE A 35 35.28 10.32 7.37
CA ILE A 35 34.89 9.12 6.62
C ILE A 35 34.07 9.54 5.40
N LEU A 36 34.48 9.06 4.22
CA LEU A 36 33.73 9.20 2.96
C LEU A 36 33.07 7.87 2.61
N SER A 37 31.74 7.86 2.54
CA SER A 37 30.96 6.67 2.22
C SER A 37 29.56 7.07 1.74
N SER A 38 28.94 6.28 0.87
CA SER A 38 27.52 6.42 0.49
C SER A 38 26.59 5.51 1.30
N ASP A 39 27.14 4.60 2.09
CA ASP A 39 26.43 3.68 2.98
C ASP A 39 25.79 4.40 4.18
N LYS A 40 24.49 4.16 4.37
CA LYS A 40 23.69 4.71 5.47
C LYS A 40 24.12 4.16 6.83
N ALA A 41 24.56 2.90 6.90
CA ALA A 41 25.03 2.30 8.13
C ALA A 41 26.32 2.97 8.61
N ILE A 42 27.26 3.25 7.69
CA ILE A 42 28.47 4.02 7.99
C ILE A 42 28.11 5.45 8.41
N ALA A 43 27.14 6.10 7.75
CA ALA A 43 26.68 7.44 8.12
C ALA A 43 26.13 7.48 9.56
N SER A 44 25.33 6.50 9.96
CA SER A 44 24.81 6.38 11.34
C SER A 44 25.94 6.16 12.33
N TRP A 45 26.83 5.20 12.03
CA TRP A 45 27.95 4.83 12.89
C TRP A 45 28.92 6.00 13.10
N ALA A 46 29.27 6.74 12.03
CA ALA A 46 30.14 7.90 12.12
C ALA A 46 29.53 9.00 13.01
N LYS A 47 28.23 9.23 12.90
CA LYS A 47 27.49 10.18 13.74
C LYS A 47 27.51 9.76 15.21
N GLU A 48 27.28 8.48 15.52
CA GLU A 48 27.34 7.94 16.88
C GLU A 48 28.72 8.08 17.52
N ASN A 49 29.78 8.04 16.73
CA ASN A 49 31.16 8.16 17.18
C ASN A 49 31.74 9.59 17.05
N ASN A 50 30.92 10.59 16.70
CA ASN A 50 31.32 11.99 16.48
C ASN A 50 32.45 12.16 15.45
N ILE A 51 32.42 11.38 14.38
CA ILE A 51 33.37 11.44 13.26
C ILE A 51 32.73 12.23 12.11
N VAL A 52 33.51 13.10 11.46
CA VAL A 52 33.04 13.86 10.30
C VAL A 52 32.71 12.92 9.15
N TYR A 53 31.52 13.05 8.58
CA TYR A 53 31.02 12.19 7.50
C TYR A 53 30.79 12.98 6.21
N TYR A 54 31.29 12.43 5.10
CA TYR A 54 31.11 12.95 3.75
C TYR A 54 30.30 11.95 2.92
N LYS A 55 29.22 12.42 2.31
CA LYS A 55 28.32 11.57 1.51
C LYS A 55 28.87 11.28 0.11
N ASN A 56 29.71 12.17 -0.42
CA ASN A 56 30.29 12.05 -1.74
C ASN A 56 31.58 12.88 -1.86
N LEU A 57 32.36 12.61 -2.92
CA LEU A 57 33.63 13.29 -3.19
C LEU A 57 33.47 14.82 -3.30
N GLN A 58 32.35 15.30 -3.86
CA GLN A 58 32.12 16.74 -4.01
C GLN A 58 32.00 17.44 -2.64
N GLN A 59 31.30 16.83 -1.69
CA GLN A 59 31.18 17.34 -0.32
C GLN A 59 32.52 17.33 0.41
N LEU A 60 33.32 16.27 0.23
CA LEU A 60 34.68 16.21 0.76
C LEU A 60 35.51 17.37 0.21
N LYS A 61 35.55 17.53 -1.12
CA LYS A 61 36.30 18.61 -1.80
C LYS A 61 35.88 20.02 -1.40
N GLN A 62 34.59 20.29 -1.25
CA GLN A 62 34.10 21.59 -0.77
C GLN A 62 34.59 21.92 0.65
N THR A 63 34.79 20.90 1.48
CA THR A 63 35.31 21.07 2.84
C THR A 63 36.85 21.25 2.84
N LEU A 64 37.55 20.77 1.79
CA LEU A 64 39.00 20.94 1.59
C LEU A 64 39.39 22.39 1.38
N GLU A 65 38.60 23.16 0.63
CA GLU A 65 38.89 24.57 0.31
C GLU A 65 38.86 25.49 1.55
N GLN A 66 38.37 25.00 2.70
CA GLN A 66 38.06 25.83 3.87
C GLN A 66 38.78 25.43 5.17
N THR A 67 39.04 24.14 5.44
CA THR A 67 39.41 23.73 6.82
C THR A 67 40.23 22.44 7.02
N LEU A 68 40.42 21.56 6.04
CA LEU A 68 41.14 20.29 6.29
C LEU A 68 42.66 20.46 6.29
N SER A 69 43.29 19.96 7.35
CA SER A 69 44.73 19.69 7.41
C SER A 69 45.05 18.35 6.75
N HIS A 70 46.20 18.31 6.08
CA HIS A 70 46.92 17.09 5.66
C HIS A 70 46.88 16.00 6.74
N CYS A 71 46.73 14.73 6.37
CA CYS A 71 46.77 13.59 7.29
C CYS A 71 47.94 12.65 6.99
N ASP A 72 48.29 11.79 7.94
CA ASP A 72 49.39 10.84 7.74
C ASP A 72 48.97 9.72 6.78
N TYR A 73 47.74 9.20 6.94
CA TYR A 73 47.25 8.06 6.18
C TYR A 73 45.84 8.22 5.61
N LEU A 74 45.64 7.76 4.38
CA LEU A 74 44.31 7.55 3.79
C LEU A 74 44.11 6.06 3.61
N PHE A 75 43.06 5.49 4.21
CA PHE A 75 42.70 4.08 4.02
C PHE A 75 41.48 3.96 3.10
N SER A 76 41.68 3.36 1.94
CA SER A 76 40.65 2.99 0.97
C SER A 76 40.23 1.54 1.20
N ILE A 77 39.02 1.32 1.70
CA ILE A 77 38.54 0.01 2.17
C ILE A 77 37.25 -0.36 1.45
N VAL A 78 37.29 -1.31 0.51
CA VAL A 78 36.13 -1.69 -0.32
C VAL A 78 35.54 -0.47 -1.08
N ASN A 79 36.42 0.42 -1.54
CA ASN A 79 36.04 1.61 -2.28
C ASN A 79 35.88 1.29 -3.78
N GLN A 80 34.71 1.57 -4.35
CA GLN A 80 34.43 1.36 -5.77
C GLN A 80 34.67 2.61 -6.64
N THR A 81 35.15 3.71 -6.04
CA THR A 81 35.37 4.98 -6.71
C THR A 81 36.85 5.20 -6.96
N ILE A 82 37.22 5.48 -8.22
CA ILE A 82 38.58 5.88 -8.55
C ILE A 82 38.85 7.26 -7.93
N LEU A 83 39.87 7.33 -7.08
CA LEU A 83 40.30 8.57 -6.44
C LEU A 83 41.26 9.32 -7.37
N ASP A 84 41.06 10.63 -7.49
CA ASP A 84 41.94 11.49 -8.28
C ASP A 84 43.15 11.96 -7.46
N GLN A 85 44.09 12.61 -8.15
CA GLN A 85 45.34 13.07 -7.55
C GLN A 85 45.12 14.05 -6.39
N GLU A 86 44.06 14.86 -6.46
CA GLU A 86 43.74 15.85 -5.43
C GLU A 86 43.38 15.16 -4.10
N ILE A 87 42.59 14.08 -4.15
CA ILE A 87 42.24 13.31 -2.96
C ILE A 87 43.42 12.49 -2.43
N LEU A 88 44.20 11.88 -3.32
CA LEU A 88 45.37 11.09 -2.91
C LEU A 88 46.44 11.95 -2.23
N ALA A 89 46.57 13.23 -2.63
CA ALA A 89 47.52 14.18 -2.04
C ALA A 89 47.15 14.66 -0.62
N LEU A 90 45.99 14.25 -0.08
CA LEU A 90 45.58 14.60 1.29
C LEU A 90 46.34 13.84 2.38
N ALA A 91 47.00 12.74 2.00
CA ALA A 91 47.74 11.89 2.92
C ALA A 91 49.20 11.76 2.50
N ASP A 92 50.10 11.58 3.47
CA ASP A 92 51.49 11.17 3.20
C ASP A 92 51.54 9.82 2.50
N VAL A 93 50.69 8.87 2.94
CA VAL A 93 50.53 7.56 2.30
C VAL A 93 49.06 7.19 2.18
N ALA A 94 48.59 7.00 0.96
CA ALA A 94 47.30 6.40 0.67
C ALA A 94 47.45 4.88 0.52
N ILE A 95 46.61 4.11 1.22
CA ILE A 95 46.68 2.65 1.33
C ILE A 95 45.32 2.07 0.93
N ASN A 96 45.31 1.12 0.00
CA ASN A 96 44.12 0.41 -0.44
C ASN A 96 44.10 -1.02 0.04
N TYR A 97 42.93 -1.45 0.49
CA TYR A 97 42.57 -2.85 0.64
C TYR A 97 42.20 -3.43 -0.72
N HIS A 98 42.87 -4.50 -1.10
CA HIS A 98 42.54 -5.30 -2.25
C HIS A 98 42.26 -6.72 -1.84
N ASP A 99 41.14 -7.27 -2.32
CA ASP A 99 40.62 -8.55 -1.90
C ASP A 99 41.26 -9.73 -2.64
N ALA A 100 42.54 -9.64 -3.05
CA ALA A 100 43.28 -10.71 -3.75
C ALA A 100 44.80 -10.65 -3.49
N LEU A 101 45.56 -11.66 -3.94
CA LEU A 101 47.03 -11.61 -4.01
C LEU A 101 47.47 -10.81 -5.25
N LEU A 102 47.95 -9.58 -5.05
CA LEU A 102 48.57 -8.79 -6.12
C LEU A 102 49.97 -9.32 -6.46
N PRO A 103 50.39 -9.28 -7.75
CA PRO A 103 49.72 -8.65 -8.89
C PRO A 103 48.70 -9.54 -9.64
N ALA A 104 48.54 -10.81 -9.28
CA ALA A 104 47.87 -11.81 -10.12
C ALA A 104 46.40 -11.47 -10.46
N TYR A 105 45.64 -10.95 -9.49
CA TYR A 105 44.21 -10.64 -9.64
C TYR A 105 43.91 -9.20 -9.24
N ALA A 106 44.07 -8.23 -10.15
CA ALA A 106 43.68 -6.84 -9.92
C ALA A 106 42.24 -6.57 -10.38
N GLY A 107 41.58 -5.55 -9.82
CA GLY A 107 40.22 -5.17 -10.18
C GLY A 107 39.16 -5.55 -9.14
N VAL A 108 38.06 -6.19 -9.53
CA VAL A 108 36.95 -6.52 -8.61
C VAL A 108 36.46 -7.97 -8.73
N ASN A 109 35.81 -8.47 -7.67
CA ASN A 109 35.23 -9.81 -7.56
C ASN A 109 36.24 -10.95 -7.81
N ALA A 110 37.47 -10.77 -7.34
CA ALA A 110 38.58 -11.66 -7.65
C ALA A 110 38.44 -13.06 -6.99
N THR A 111 37.64 -13.21 -5.93
CA THR A 111 37.36 -14.49 -5.25
C THR A 111 36.67 -15.49 -6.17
N SER A 112 35.66 -15.05 -6.93
CA SER A 112 35.00 -15.88 -7.95
C SER A 112 36.01 -16.38 -8.97
N TRP A 113 36.85 -15.49 -9.51
CA TRP A 113 37.84 -15.84 -10.52
C TRP A 113 38.87 -16.85 -10.00
N ALA A 114 39.27 -16.77 -8.73
CA ALA A 114 40.20 -17.74 -8.14
C ALA A 114 39.59 -19.16 -8.09
N ILE A 115 38.32 -19.27 -7.68
CA ILE A 115 37.61 -20.56 -7.65
C ILE A 115 37.43 -21.12 -9.06
N ILE A 116 36.99 -20.29 -10.00
CA ILE A 116 36.75 -20.68 -11.40
C ILE A 116 38.04 -21.12 -12.10
N ASN A 117 39.16 -20.43 -11.82
CA ASN A 117 40.47 -20.76 -12.36
C ASN A 117 41.20 -21.89 -11.60
N GLN A 118 40.58 -22.45 -10.56
CA GLN A 118 41.10 -23.58 -9.77
C GLN A 118 42.41 -23.25 -9.03
N GLU A 119 42.50 -22.04 -8.49
CA GLU A 119 43.65 -21.62 -7.70
C GLU A 119 43.75 -22.43 -6.41
N LYS A 120 44.97 -22.79 -6.02
CA LYS A 120 45.23 -23.45 -4.72
C LYS A 120 45.29 -22.47 -3.56
N PHE A 121 45.64 -21.22 -3.87
CA PHE A 121 45.84 -20.19 -2.89
C PHE A 121 45.30 -18.85 -3.37
N TYR A 122 44.75 -18.11 -2.44
CA TYR A 122 44.24 -16.76 -2.63
C TYR A 122 44.72 -15.90 -1.47
N GLY A 123 44.11 -14.74 -1.24
CA GLY A 123 44.48 -13.89 -0.13
C GLY A 123 43.96 -12.49 -0.24
N ILE A 124 44.53 -11.62 0.59
CA ILE A 124 44.24 -10.18 0.59
C ILE A 124 45.55 -9.41 0.56
N THR A 125 45.51 -8.20 0.02
CA THR A 125 46.67 -7.31 -0.08
C THR A 125 46.30 -5.92 0.40
N TRP A 126 47.13 -5.35 1.28
CA TRP A 126 47.18 -3.92 1.57
C TRP A 126 48.36 -3.32 0.82
N HIS A 127 48.10 -2.36 -0.06
CA HIS A 127 49.12 -1.76 -0.92
C HIS A 127 48.96 -0.25 -1.03
N GLU A 128 50.02 0.45 -1.43
CA GLU A 128 49.96 1.89 -1.69
C GLU A 128 49.04 2.21 -2.87
N MET A 129 48.33 3.33 -2.80
CA MET A 129 47.49 3.82 -3.88
C MET A 129 48.26 4.73 -4.83
N ASN A 130 48.14 4.44 -6.11
CA ASN A 130 48.61 5.28 -7.21
C ASN A 130 47.42 5.62 -8.12
N LEU A 131 47.62 6.50 -9.11
CA LEU A 131 46.61 6.79 -10.14
C LEU A 131 46.25 5.57 -11.00
N THR A 132 47.10 4.54 -11.02
CA THR A 132 46.85 3.28 -11.73
C THR A 132 46.40 2.20 -10.76
N VAL A 133 45.24 1.60 -11.05
CA VAL A 133 44.54 0.61 -10.20
C VAL A 133 45.45 -0.57 -9.83
N ASP A 134 45.61 -0.77 -8.52
CA ASP A 134 46.31 -1.90 -7.89
C ASP A 134 47.79 -2.07 -8.27
N THR A 135 48.49 -0.99 -8.60
CA THR A 135 49.91 -1.04 -9.03
C THR A 135 50.93 -0.61 -7.97
N GLY A 136 50.49 -0.04 -6.84
CA GLY A 136 51.40 0.48 -5.81
C GLY A 136 52.12 -0.62 -5.04
N ARG A 137 53.10 -0.24 -4.22
CA ARG A 137 53.92 -1.22 -3.50
C ARG A 137 53.09 -1.96 -2.46
N ILE A 138 53.30 -3.27 -2.35
CA ILE A 138 52.63 -4.12 -1.37
C ILE A 138 53.21 -3.79 0.01
N LEU A 139 52.34 -3.43 0.95
CA LEU A 139 52.69 -3.17 2.34
C LEU A 139 52.48 -4.42 3.19
N LYS A 140 51.38 -5.13 2.95
CA LYS A 140 51.06 -6.38 3.64
C LYS A 140 50.23 -7.30 2.76
N GLN A 141 50.49 -8.59 2.82
CA GLN A 141 49.75 -9.58 2.05
C GLN A 141 49.56 -10.85 2.89
N VAL A 142 48.35 -11.37 2.92
CA VAL A 142 48.01 -12.60 3.67
C VAL A 142 47.54 -13.65 2.69
N LYS A 143 48.19 -14.82 2.73
CA LYS A 143 47.89 -15.96 1.88
C LYS A 143 46.88 -16.89 2.57
N ILE A 144 45.86 -17.32 1.84
CA ILE A 144 44.76 -18.17 2.30
C ILE A 144 44.73 -19.41 1.40
N GLU A 145 44.62 -20.60 1.97
CA GLU A 145 44.45 -21.85 1.24
C GLU A 145 43.00 -22.06 0.82
N LEU A 146 42.79 -22.57 -0.40
CA LEU A 146 41.46 -22.81 -0.95
C LEU A 146 41.04 -24.27 -0.77
N GLU A 147 40.00 -24.49 0.02
CA GLU A 147 39.35 -25.78 0.18
C GLU A 147 38.43 -26.09 -1.02
N ALA A 148 38.34 -27.38 -1.39
CA ALA A 148 37.57 -27.82 -2.56
C ALA A 148 36.07 -27.48 -2.51
N SER A 149 35.50 -27.29 -1.32
CA SER A 149 34.09 -26.95 -1.11
C SER A 149 33.81 -25.45 -1.00
N GLU A 150 34.82 -24.59 -1.20
CA GLU A 150 34.62 -23.15 -1.08
C GLU A 150 33.75 -22.57 -2.18
N THR A 151 32.97 -21.58 -1.80
CA THR A 151 32.13 -20.75 -2.67
C THR A 151 32.65 -19.32 -2.63
N ALA A 152 32.21 -18.48 -3.57
CA ALA A 152 32.60 -17.07 -3.55
C ALA A 152 32.22 -16.41 -2.22
N LEU A 153 31.06 -16.76 -1.64
CA LEU A 153 30.64 -16.31 -0.32
C LEU A 153 31.62 -16.72 0.80
N THR A 154 31.94 -18.02 0.91
CA THR A 154 32.77 -18.51 2.03
C THR A 154 34.21 -18.02 1.92
N LEU A 155 34.74 -17.90 0.70
CA LEU A 155 36.07 -17.32 0.46
C LEU A 155 36.09 -15.81 0.76
N ASN A 156 35.05 -15.07 0.37
CA ASN A 156 34.90 -13.65 0.73
C ASN A 156 34.90 -13.45 2.25
N ALA A 157 34.20 -14.31 3.01
CA ALA A 157 34.18 -14.25 4.47
C ALA A 157 35.58 -14.52 5.08
N LYS A 158 36.33 -15.51 4.55
CA LYS A 158 37.72 -15.76 4.95
C LYS A 158 38.62 -14.55 4.68
N CYS A 159 38.50 -13.94 3.50
CA CYS A 159 39.25 -12.74 3.11
C CYS A 159 38.92 -11.56 4.02
N TYR A 160 37.64 -11.35 4.34
CA TYR A 160 37.18 -10.31 5.25
C TYR A 160 37.79 -10.47 6.65
N GLN A 161 37.78 -11.69 7.21
CA GLN A 161 38.40 -11.95 8.51
C GLN A 161 39.92 -11.74 8.47
N ALA A 162 40.59 -12.20 7.40
CA ALA A 162 42.01 -11.97 7.21
C ALA A 162 42.35 -10.47 7.06
N ALA A 163 41.48 -9.70 6.41
CA ALA A 163 41.65 -8.27 6.21
C ALA A 163 41.65 -7.51 7.54
N ILE A 164 40.73 -7.84 8.46
CA ILE A 164 40.65 -7.22 9.80
C ILE A 164 41.93 -7.48 10.60
N LEU A 165 42.37 -8.75 10.65
CA LEU A 165 43.58 -9.13 11.37
C LEU A 165 44.83 -8.47 10.77
N ALA A 166 44.96 -8.52 9.44
CA ALA A 166 46.07 -7.90 8.73
C ALA A 166 46.10 -6.38 8.89
N PHE A 167 44.93 -5.72 8.96
CA PHE A 167 44.83 -4.28 9.17
C PHE A 167 45.31 -3.87 10.56
N GLU A 168 44.93 -4.62 11.60
CA GLU A 168 45.43 -4.38 12.96
C GLU A 168 46.96 -4.46 13.01
N GLU A 169 47.55 -5.50 12.43
CA GLU A 169 49.00 -5.61 12.38
C GLU A 169 49.65 -4.53 11.51
N LEU A 170 49.06 -4.20 10.35
CA LEU A 170 49.55 -3.15 9.44
C LEU A 170 49.64 -1.80 10.17
N THR A 171 48.58 -1.40 10.88
CA THR A 171 48.56 -0.11 11.59
C THR A 171 49.60 -0.05 12.71
N GLN A 172 49.87 -1.16 13.40
CA GLN A 172 50.96 -1.24 14.39
C GLN A 172 52.35 -1.14 13.74
N GLU A 173 52.55 -1.79 12.59
CA GLU A 173 53.81 -1.76 11.83
C GLU A 173 54.08 -0.38 11.21
N LEU A 174 53.05 0.35 10.77
CA LEU A 174 53.14 1.74 10.31
C LEU A 174 53.72 2.64 11.41
N VAL A 175 53.16 2.56 12.63
CA VAL A 175 53.63 3.36 13.79
C VAL A 175 55.06 3.00 14.19
N CYS A 176 55.41 1.72 14.14
CA CYS A 176 56.75 1.27 14.47
C CYS A 176 57.78 1.44 13.33
N GLN A 177 57.35 1.96 12.17
CA GLN A 177 58.15 2.08 10.94
C GLN A 177 58.83 0.77 10.53
N LYS A 178 58.13 -0.36 10.71
CA LYS A 178 58.65 -1.71 10.44
C LYS A 178 58.26 -2.26 9.07
N ILE A 179 57.45 -1.53 8.30
CA ILE A 179 57.00 -1.97 6.99
C ILE A 179 58.12 -1.85 5.96
N VAL A 180 58.30 -2.89 5.16
CA VAL A 180 59.19 -2.90 4.00
C VAL A 180 58.33 -3.03 2.75
N PRO A 181 58.00 -1.93 2.06
CA PRO A 181 57.17 -1.96 0.86
C PRO A 181 57.82 -2.79 -0.27
N GLN A 182 57.05 -3.69 -0.89
CA GLN A 182 57.52 -4.56 -1.97
C GLN A 182 56.98 -4.11 -3.33
N SER A 183 57.85 -3.95 -4.32
CA SER A 183 57.43 -3.66 -5.70
C SER A 183 56.75 -4.88 -6.35
N GLN A 184 55.71 -4.63 -7.14
CA GLN A 184 55.01 -5.67 -7.89
C GLN A 184 55.66 -5.95 -9.25
N ASP A 185 55.62 -7.19 -9.71
CA ASP A 185 55.93 -7.56 -11.10
C ASP A 185 54.66 -7.55 -11.95
N LEU A 186 54.40 -6.43 -12.62
CA LEU A 186 53.17 -6.21 -13.38
C LEU A 186 53.05 -7.05 -14.67
N GLN A 187 54.09 -7.79 -15.08
CA GLN A 187 54.00 -8.67 -16.26
C GLN A 187 53.07 -9.86 -16.04
N HIS A 188 52.89 -10.28 -14.78
CA HIS A 188 52.03 -11.40 -14.39
C HIS A 188 50.64 -10.95 -13.90
N ARG A 189 50.24 -9.71 -14.21
CA ARG A 189 48.99 -9.11 -13.74
C ARG A 189 47.80 -9.48 -14.63
N SER A 190 46.77 -10.08 -14.04
CA SER A 190 45.43 -10.13 -14.65
C SER A 190 44.58 -8.97 -14.12
N TYR A 191 43.76 -8.36 -14.99
CA TYR A 191 42.88 -7.25 -14.62
C TYR A 191 41.44 -7.58 -14.94
N PHE A 192 40.58 -7.55 -13.92
CA PHE A 192 39.16 -7.81 -14.01
C PHE A 192 38.39 -6.51 -13.83
N ALA A 193 37.96 -5.92 -14.95
CA ALA A 193 37.28 -4.63 -14.92
C ALA A 193 35.89 -4.73 -14.24
N ARG A 194 35.40 -3.61 -13.70
CA ARG A 194 34.12 -3.55 -12.95
C ARG A 194 32.92 -4.18 -13.65
N HIS A 195 32.83 -3.99 -14.96
CA HIS A 195 31.72 -4.47 -15.79
C HIS A 195 32.08 -5.75 -16.56
N GLN A 196 33.24 -6.35 -16.29
CA GLN A 196 33.65 -7.58 -16.94
C GLN A 196 32.88 -8.76 -16.35
N LYS A 197 32.04 -9.38 -17.17
CA LYS A 197 31.35 -10.62 -16.83
C LYS A 197 32.24 -11.85 -17.05
N ILE A 198 31.81 -12.97 -16.48
CA ILE A 198 32.42 -14.28 -16.67
C ILE A 198 32.26 -14.77 -18.14
N PRO A 199 33.19 -15.59 -18.67
CA PRO A 199 33.02 -16.15 -20.01
C PRO A 199 31.67 -16.85 -20.22
N LYS A 200 31.12 -16.72 -21.43
CA LYS A 200 29.81 -17.28 -21.83
C LYS A 200 28.66 -16.90 -20.86
N LEU A 201 28.78 -15.82 -20.09
CA LEU A 201 27.77 -15.32 -19.14
C LEU A 201 27.29 -16.34 -18.08
N GLY A 202 28.16 -17.31 -17.76
CA GLY A 202 27.89 -18.34 -16.76
C GLY A 202 27.14 -19.56 -17.31
N LEU A 203 27.02 -19.70 -18.63
CA LEU A 203 26.44 -20.89 -19.25
C LEU A 203 27.19 -22.16 -18.86
N ILE A 204 26.44 -23.16 -18.40
CA ILE A 204 26.96 -24.49 -18.12
C ILE A 204 27.24 -25.20 -19.45
N ASP A 205 28.49 -25.58 -19.65
CA ASP A 205 28.97 -26.30 -20.83
C ASP A 205 29.32 -27.74 -20.43
N PHE A 206 28.45 -28.68 -20.80
CA PHE A 206 28.62 -30.09 -20.41
C PHE A 206 29.76 -30.79 -21.15
N GLU A 207 30.35 -30.18 -22.18
CA GLU A 207 31.58 -30.69 -22.82
C GLU A 207 32.81 -30.47 -21.93
N LEU A 208 32.71 -29.65 -20.88
CA LEU A 208 33.76 -29.45 -19.89
C LEU A 208 33.65 -30.50 -18.76
N PRO A 209 34.78 -30.84 -18.10
CA PRO A 209 34.75 -31.78 -16.98
C PRO A 209 33.81 -31.36 -15.85
N ALA A 210 33.22 -32.33 -15.15
CA ALA A 210 32.29 -32.07 -14.03
C ALA A 210 32.90 -31.16 -12.94
N SER A 211 34.20 -31.28 -12.69
CA SER A 211 34.93 -30.39 -11.77
C SER A 211 34.94 -28.93 -12.24
N THR A 212 35.04 -28.66 -13.54
CA THR A 212 34.99 -27.30 -14.09
C THR A 212 33.61 -26.69 -13.93
N ILE A 213 32.54 -27.48 -14.11
CA ILE A 213 31.16 -27.03 -13.89
C ILE A 213 30.90 -26.76 -12.40
N ASP A 214 31.39 -27.63 -11.52
CA ASP A 214 31.31 -27.43 -10.06
C ASP A 214 32.03 -26.16 -9.61
N ASN A 215 33.25 -25.91 -10.11
CA ASN A 215 33.98 -24.65 -9.87
C ASN A 215 33.21 -23.42 -10.37
N LEU A 216 32.56 -23.50 -11.53
CA LEU A 216 31.73 -22.41 -12.07
C LEU A 216 30.56 -22.09 -11.13
N VAL A 217 29.81 -23.11 -10.70
CA VAL A 217 28.63 -22.94 -9.85
C VAL A 217 29.04 -22.38 -8.49
N ARG A 218 30.06 -22.95 -7.83
CA ARG A 218 30.55 -22.44 -6.54
C ARG A 218 31.17 -21.05 -6.63
N GLY A 219 31.89 -20.76 -7.71
CA GLY A 219 32.48 -19.44 -7.96
C GLY A 219 31.44 -18.34 -8.21
N LEU A 220 30.20 -18.72 -8.55
CA LEU A 220 29.06 -17.81 -8.72
C LEU A 220 28.04 -17.88 -7.57
N ASP A 221 28.32 -18.66 -6.53
CA ASP A 221 27.50 -18.74 -5.31
C ASP A 221 27.92 -17.67 -4.29
N PHE A 222 27.11 -16.61 -4.23
CA PHE A 222 27.24 -15.50 -3.29
C PHE A 222 26.24 -15.61 -2.12
N GLY A 223 25.46 -16.70 -2.05
CA GLY A 223 24.33 -16.83 -1.13
C GLY A 223 23.40 -15.62 -1.17
N ASN A 224 23.22 -14.96 -0.02
CA ASN A 224 22.34 -13.80 0.12
C ASN A 224 23.05 -12.44 -0.11
N TYR A 225 24.23 -12.43 -0.73
CA TYR A 225 24.95 -11.20 -1.07
C TYR A 225 24.81 -10.84 -2.56
N PRO A 226 24.91 -9.54 -2.90
CA PRO A 226 24.94 -9.09 -4.29
C PRO A 226 26.01 -9.82 -5.13
N ASN A 227 25.58 -10.35 -6.28
CA ASN A 227 26.46 -10.96 -7.28
C ASN A 227 26.52 -10.06 -8.53
N PRO A 228 27.51 -9.16 -8.65
CA PRO A 228 27.65 -8.27 -9.81
C PRO A 228 28.24 -8.96 -11.05
N LEU A 229 28.66 -10.22 -10.94
CA LEU A 229 29.20 -11.00 -12.06
C LEU A 229 28.04 -11.59 -12.86
N ALA A 230 27.67 -12.84 -12.59
CA ALA A 230 26.63 -13.55 -13.32
C ALA A 230 26.13 -14.72 -12.48
N THR A 231 25.06 -15.36 -12.89
CA THR A 231 24.62 -16.66 -12.36
C THR A 231 25.07 -17.82 -13.25
N ALA A 232 25.24 -19.01 -12.68
CA ALA A 232 25.44 -20.23 -13.46
C ALA A 232 24.11 -20.65 -14.10
N LYS A 233 24.06 -20.76 -15.43
CA LYS A 233 22.82 -20.89 -16.20
C LYS A 233 22.77 -22.22 -16.95
N LEU A 234 21.66 -22.92 -16.76
CA LEU A 234 21.29 -24.11 -17.53
C LEU A 234 20.32 -23.70 -18.63
N LEU A 235 20.65 -24.01 -19.87
CA LEU A 235 19.78 -23.72 -21.01
C LEU A 235 18.78 -24.83 -21.26
N LEU A 236 17.57 -24.42 -21.62
CA LEU A 236 16.44 -25.30 -21.86
C LEU A 236 15.71 -24.86 -23.13
N LYS A 237 15.11 -25.82 -23.84
CA LYS A 237 14.28 -25.50 -25.01
C LYS A 237 12.87 -25.18 -24.54
N ASN A 238 12.38 -23.98 -24.87
CA ASN A 238 11.00 -23.64 -24.58
C ASN A 238 10.07 -24.30 -25.62
N ASN A 239 9.06 -25.04 -25.14
CA ASN A 239 8.10 -25.75 -25.97
C ASN A 239 6.86 -24.89 -26.32
N SER A 240 6.79 -23.61 -25.91
CA SER A 240 5.68 -22.68 -26.19
C SER A 240 5.54 -22.22 -27.65
N GLY A 241 6.20 -22.89 -28.60
CA GLY A 241 5.92 -22.76 -30.04
C GLY A 241 6.84 -21.83 -30.83
N LEU A 242 7.80 -21.15 -30.19
CA LEU A 242 8.73 -20.23 -30.88
C LEU A 242 10.19 -20.68 -30.96
N GLY A 243 10.54 -21.85 -30.42
CA GLY A 243 11.92 -22.36 -30.50
C GLY A 243 12.96 -21.45 -29.83
N CYS A 244 12.53 -20.54 -28.95
CA CYS A 244 13.43 -19.71 -28.17
C CYS A 244 14.10 -20.54 -27.05
N LEU A 245 15.40 -20.33 -26.88
CA LEU A 245 16.15 -20.89 -25.76
C LEU A 245 15.80 -20.11 -24.50
N ASP A 246 15.39 -20.82 -23.46
CA ASP A 246 15.15 -20.29 -22.12
C ASP A 246 16.26 -20.75 -21.17
N TYR A 247 16.32 -20.21 -19.96
CA TYR A 247 17.31 -20.62 -18.98
C TYR A 247 16.77 -20.65 -17.55
N VAL A 248 17.36 -21.54 -16.75
CA VAL A 248 17.23 -21.54 -15.29
C VAL A 248 18.60 -21.36 -14.66
N ILE A 249 18.62 -20.95 -13.40
CA ILE A 249 19.85 -20.70 -12.66
C ILE A 249 20.14 -21.91 -11.77
N VAL A 250 21.35 -22.44 -11.84
CA VAL A 250 21.81 -23.54 -10.99
C VAL A 250 22.68 -22.94 -9.89
N THR A 251 22.29 -23.14 -8.63
CA THR A 251 23.03 -22.62 -7.48
C THR A 251 23.82 -23.71 -6.75
N GLN A 252 23.48 -24.98 -6.97
CA GLN A 252 24.15 -26.10 -6.32
C GLN A 252 24.24 -27.31 -7.23
N VAL A 253 25.42 -27.93 -7.24
CA VAL A 253 25.71 -29.16 -7.98
C VAL A 253 26.51 -30.13 -7.14
N LYS A 254 26.54 -31.39 -7.57
CA LYS A 254 27.33 -32.45 -6.95
C LYS A 254 27.93 -33.35 -8.01
N ILE A 255 29.24 -33.58 -7.94
CA ILE A 255 29.93 -34.54 -8.80
C ILE A 255 29.52 -35.96 -8.39
N VAL A 256 29.04 -36.74 -9.35
CA VAL A 256 28.67 -38.14 -9.18
C VAL A 256 29.84 -38.99 -9.68
N PRO A 257 30.38 -39.93 -8.89
CA PRO A 257 31.54 -40.73 -9.30
C PRO A 257 31.34 -41.60 -10.55
N ALA A 258 30.10 -41.76 -11.01
CA ALA A 258 29.76 -42.53 -12.21
C ALA A 258 30.22 -41.81 -13.49
N VAL A 259 30.56 -42.59 -14.51
CA VAL A 259 30.90 -42.11 -15.86
C VAL A 259 29.94 -42.77 -16.83
N SER A 260 28.91 -42.03 -17.27
CA SER A 260 27.93 -42.54 -18.22
C SER A 260 28.44 -42.46 -19.66
N SER A 261 28.15 -43.47 -20.47
CA SER A 261 28.62 -43.58 -21.87
C SER A 261 27.84 -42.76 -22.91
N HIS A 262 26.89 -41.93 -22.48
CA HIS A 262 26.11 -41.07 -23.37
C HIS A 262 26.92 -39.84 -23.79
N ALA A 263 26.47 -39.13 -24.83
CA ALA A 263 27.10 -37.87 -25.23
C ALA A 263 26.98 -36.82 -24.10
N PRO A 264 27.98 -35.96 -23.89
CA PRO A 264 27.91 -34.89 -22.90
C PRO A 264 26.63 -34.04 -23.04
N GLY A 265 26.05 -33.64 -21.91
CA GLY A 265 24.76 -32.94 -21.86
C GLY A 265 23.53 -33.85 -21.91
N THR A 266 23.70 -35.18 -21.98
CA THR A 266 22.58 -36.12 -21.90
C THR A 266 22.10 -36.31 -20.45
N ILE A 267 20.79 -36.20 -20.23
CA ILE A 267 20.14 -36.50 -18.96
C ILE A 267 20.20 -38.01 -18.74
N VAL A 268 20.90 -38.46 -17.70
CA VAL A 268 21.09 -39.88 -17.39
C VAL A 268 20.12 -40.37 -16.32
N ARG A 269 19.67 -39.49 -15.41
CA ARG A 269 18.70 -39.81 -14.37
C ARG A 269 17.96 -38.57 -13.91
N ILE A 270 16.67 -38.73 -13.64
CA ILE A 270 15.82 -37.72 -13.00
C ILE A 270 15.40 -38.28 -11.65
N GLU A 271 15.68 -37.55 -10.58
CA GLU A 271 15.24 -37.87 -9.22
C GLU A 271 14.45 -36.70 -8.63
N ASN A 272 13.78 -36.92 -7.50
CA ASN A 272 12.92 -35.91 -6.88
C ASN A 272 13.63 -34.57 -6.63
N ASN A 273 14.91 -34.61 -6.26
CA ASN A 273 15.68 -33.43 -5.85
C ASN A 273 16.92 -33.17 -6.71
N GLN A 274 17.16 -33.97 -7.76
CA GLN A 274 18.32 -33.76 -8.62
C GLN A 274 18.09 -34.20 -10.06
N LEU A 275 18.65 -33.42 -10.98
CA LEU A 275 18.76 -33.75 -12.40
C LEU A 275 20.20 -34.17 -12.69
N ILE A 276 20.43 -35.42 -13.12
CA ILE A 276 21.78 -35.94 -13.35
C ILE A 276 22.08 -35.95 -14.84
N VAL A 277 23.19 -35.30 -15.21
CA VAL A 277 23.62 -35.09 -16.60
C VAL A 277 25.05 -35.58 -16.77
N THR A 278 25.36 -36.27 -17.87
CA THR A 278 26.75 -36.69 -18.15
C THR A 278 27.58 -35.55 -18.74
N THR A 279 28.87 -35.50 -18.39
CA THR A 279 29.85 -34.56 -18.95
C THR A 279 30.91 -35.25 -19.83
N GLY A 280 30.80 -36.57 -20.05
CA GLY A 280 31.87 -37.38 -20.64
C GLY A 280 33.08 -37.62 -19.73
N SER A 281 33.20 -36.89 -18.62
CA SER A 281 34.14 -37.17 -17.52
C SER A 281 33.42 -37.92 -16.40
N GLN A 282 33.00 -37.23 -15.34
CA GLN A 282 32.07 -37.74 -14.33
C GLN A 282 30.67 -37.17 -14.57
N ASP A 283 29.64 -37.88 -14.13
CA ASP A 283 28.29 -37.34 -14.17
C ASP A 283 28.15 -36.22 -13.13
N ILE A 284 27.25 -35.26 -13.37
CA ILE A 284 26.97 -34.15 -12.47
C ILE A 284 25.50 -34.10 -12.12
N ALA A 285 25.20 -34.02 -10.83
CA ALA A 285 23.85 -33.80 -10.31
C ALA A 285 23.62 -32.30 -10.12
N LEU A 286 22.58 -31.77 -10.75
CA LEU A 286 22.08 -30.41 -10.52
C LEU A 286 21.03 -30.49 -9.41
N GLU A 287 21.32 -29.92 -8.24
CA GLU A 287 20.50 -30.09 -7.02
C GLU A 287 19.55 -28.90 -6.83
N THR A 288 20.09 -27.69 -6.67
CA THR A 288 19.29 -26.48 -6.42
C THR A 288 19.19 -25.64 -7.68
N ILE A 289 17.96 -25.48 -8.17
CA ILE A 289 17.64 -24.71 -9.37
C ILE A 289 16.65 -23.62 -9.00
N ILE A 290 16.92 -22.39 -9.45
CA ILE A 290 16.04 -21.23 -9.25
C ILE A 290 15.68 -20.62 -10.61
N ASP A 291 14.54 -19.93 -10.68
CA ASP A 291 14.18 -19.12 -11.85
C ASP A 291 14.96 -17.79 -11.86
N CYS A 292 14.77 -16.97 -12.91
CA CYS A 292 15.43 -15.66 -13.02
C CYS A 292 15.01 -14.65 -11.92
N ARG A 293 13.93 -14.94 -11.18
CA ARG A 293 13.43 -14.15 -10.04
C ARG A 293 14.00 -14.63 -8.70
N GLY A 294 14.76 -15.71 -8.70
CA GLY A 294 15.35 -16.30 -7.51
C GLY A 294 14.44 -17.25 -6.74
N GLN A 295 13.29 -17.65 -7.31
CA GLN A 295 12.39 -18.63 -6.71
C GLN A 295 12.91 -20.05 -7.00
N VAL A 296 12.94 -20.89 -5.96
CA VAL A 296 13.35 -22.30 -6.10
C VAL A 296 12.33 -23.04 -6.94
N LYS A 297 12.80 -23.73 -7.99
CA LYS A 297 11.97 -24.64 -8.81
C LYS A 297 12.24 -26.07 -8.40
N ALA A 298 11.17 -26.81 -8.08
CA ALA A 298 11.30 -28.24 -7.85
C ALA A 298 11.70 -28.96 -9.16
N ILE A 299 12.50 -30.02 -9.08
CA ILE A 299 12.91 -30.77 -10.28
C ILE A 299 11.69 -31.33 -11.02
N ALA A 300 10.65 -31.77 -10.31
CA ALA A 300 9.41 -32.22 -10.92
C ALA A 300 8.70 -31.13 -11.74
N GLU A 301 8.68 -29.88 -11.24
CA GLU A 301 8.12 -28.72 -11.96
C GLU A 301 8.96 -28.40 -13.19
N LEU A 302 10.29 -28.35 -13.05
CA LEU A 302 11.21 -28.13 -14.15
C LEU A 302 11.04 -29.16 -15.27
N VAL A 303 10.95 -30.44 -14.89
CA VAL A 303 10.74 -31.55 -15.83
C VAL A 303 9.39 -31.41 -16.54
N ALA A 304 8.33 -31.00 -15.83
CA ALA A 304 7.01 -30.78 -16.43
C ALA A 304 7.01 -29.57 -17.39
N ASP A 305 7.53 -28.43 -16.96
CA ASP A 305 7.57 -27.17 -17.71
C ASP A 305 8.32 -27.34 -19.06
N TYR A 306 9.47 -28.02 -19.04
CA TYR A 306 10.34 -28.18 -20.21
C TYR A 306 10.27 -29.56 -20.86
N ARG A 307 9.42 -30.46 -20.35
CA ARG A 307 9.24 -31.85 -20.84
C ARG A 307 10.55 -32.62 -20.93
N LEU A 308 11.31 -32.63 -19.84
CA LEU A 308 12.63 -33.26 -19.78
C LEU A 308 12.52 -34.78 -19.64
N GLU A 309 13.29 -35.52 -20.43
CA GLU A 309 13.27 -36.99 -20.42
C GLU A 309 14.68 -37.58 -20.24
N VAL A 310 14.77 -38.75 -19.61
CA VAL A 310 16.03 -39.51 -19.54
C VAL A 310 16.44 -39.94 -20.94
N GLY A 311 17.71 -39.73 -21.30
CA GLY A 311 18.25 -39.95 -22.64
C GLY A 311 18.18 -38.73 -23.55
N GLN A 312 17.51 -37.65 -23.14
CA GLN A 312 17.49 -36.38 -23.86
C GLN A 312 18.81 -35.63 -23.69
N GLN A 313 19.38 -35.15 -24.79
CA GLN A 313 20.50 -34.20 -24.75
C GLN A 313 19.97 -32.78 -24.59
N LEU A 314 20.46 -32.08 -23.55
CA LEU A 314 20.16 -30.67 -23.31
C LEU A 314 20.72 -29.80 -24.46
N PRO A 315 20.09 -28.65 -24.77
CA PRO A 315 20.51 -27.81 -25.87
C PRO A 315 21.95 -27.30 -25.69
N ALA A 316 22.79 -27.56 -26.68
CA ALA A 316 24.01 -26.79 -26.89
C ALA A 316 23.66 -25.51 -27.66
N VAL A 317 24.32 -24.40 -27.33
CA VAL A 317 24.21 -23.14 -28.09
C VAL A 317 25.40 -23.05 -29.01
N ASP A 318 25.13 -22.70 -30.25
CA ASP A 318 26.19 -22.41 -31.21
C ASP A 318 27.02 -21.21 -30.72
N LEU A 319 28.30 -21.20 -31.10
CA LEU A 319 29.26 -20.21 -30.62
C LEU A 319 28.84 -18.77 -31.00
N ASP A 320 28.21 -18.60 -32.17
CA ASP A 320 27.83 -17.28 -32.68
C ASP A 320 26.73 -16.64 -31.82
N SER A 321 25.71 -17.41 -31.44
CA SER A 321 24.65 -16.97 -30.52
C SER A 321 25.19 -16.58 -29.14
N ILE A 322 26.19 -17.30 -28.60
CA ILE A 322 26.83 -16.94 -27.32
C ILE A 322 27.63 -15.64 -27.46
N LEU A 323 28.37 -15.48 -28.55
CA LEU A 323 29.15 -14.26 -28.81
C LEU A 323 28.23 -13.04 -28.95
N GLU A 324 27.06 -13.19 -29.57
CA GLU A 324 26.05 -12.14 -29.64
C GLU A 324 25.51 -11.78 -28.25
N LEU A 325 25.14 -12.76 -27.42
CA LEU A 325 24.70 -12.52 -26.03
C LEU A 325 25.77 -11.80 -25.21
N VAL A 326 27.03 -12.24 -25.29
CA VAL A 326 28.16 -11.61 -24.58
C VAL A 326 28.36 -10.16 -25.05
N ARG A 327 28.24 -9.91 -26.36
CA ARG A 327 28.33 -8.56 -26.90
C ARG A 327 27.20 -7.67 -26.35
N LEU A 328 25.95 -8.12 -26.42
CA LEU A 328 24.79 -7.38 -25.95
C LEU A 328 24.86 -7.10 -24.45
N GLU A 329 25.27 -8.10 -23.66
CA GLU A 329 25.47 -7.92 -22.22
C GLU A 329 26.53 -6.84 -21.96
N LYS A 330 27.67 -6.88 -22.65
CA LYS A 330 28.74 -5.91 -22.47
C LYS A 330 28.29 -4.47 -22.76
N GLU A 331 27.35 -4.29 -23.70
CA GLU A 331 26.76 -2.99 -24.01
C GLU A 331 25.87 -2.46 -22.87
N ILE A 332 25.18 -3.34 -22.13
CA ILE A 332 24.27 -2.95 -21.03
C ILE A 332 24.88 -3.03 -19.63
N ALA A 333 26.00 -3.74 -19.43
CA ALA A 333 26.64 -3.91 -18.13
C ALA A 333 26.92 -2.58 -17.38
N PRO A 334 27.29 -1.46 -18.05
CA PRO A 334 27.42 -0.17 -17.38
C PRO A 334 26.11 0.42 -16.82
N SER A 335 24.96 -0.05 -17.34
CA SER A 335 23.61 0.39 -16.92
C SER A 335 23.06 -0.40 -15.74
N GLU A 336 23.71 -1.48 -15.30
CA GLU A 336 23.21 -2.35 -14.23
C GLU A 336 22.92 -1.57 -12.93
N THR A 337 23.83 -0.68 -12.52
CA THR A 337 23.63 0.15 -11.30
C THR A 337 22.45 1.11 -11.43
N TYR A 338 22.18 1.63 -12.64
CA TYR A 338 21.01 2.47 -12.89
C TYR A 338 19.72 1.66 -12.68
N TRP A 339 19.63 0.47 -13.28
CA TRP A 339 18.45 -0.38 -13.20
C TRP A 339 18.23 -0.94 -11.80
N LEU A 340 19.28 -1.33 -11.08
CA LEU A 340 19.17 -1.72 -9.66
C LEU A 340 18.52 -0.61 -8.82
N LYS A 341 18.91 0.65 -9.04
CA LYS A 341 18.29 1.81 -8.37
C LYS A 341 16.85 2.04 -8.80
N GLN A 342 16.50 1.80 -10.07
CA GLN A 342 15.12 1.98 -10.53
C GLN A 342 14.20 0.87 -10.03
N LEU A 343 14.66 -0.39 -10.00
CA LEU A 343 13.89 -1.52 -9.52
C LEU A 343 13.57 -1.38 -8.02
N THR A 344 14.54 -0.95 -7.21
CA THR A 344 14.34 -0.64 -5.77
C THR A 344 13.41 0.54 -5.48
N GLN A 345 13.00 1.28 -6.51
CA GLN A 345 12.11 2.43 -6.41
C GLN A 345 10.71 2.14 -6.93
N CYS A 346 10.48 0.92 -7.45
CA CYS A 346 9.18 0.53 -7.98
C CYS A 346 8.10 0.63 -6.89
N ARG A 347 6.94 1.17 -7.27
CA ARG A 347 5.75 1.26 -6.42
C ARG A 347 4.57 0.70 -7.17
N GLN A 348 3.94 -0.33 -6.62
CA GLN A 348 2.67 -0.82 -7.11
C GLN A 348 1.58 0.19 -6.76
N ILE A 349 0.67 0.43 -7.70
CA ILE A 349 -0.48 1.31 -7.52
C ILE A 349 -1.71 0.42 -7.58
N SER A 350 -2.66 0.61 -6.66
CA SER A 350 -3.99 0.03 -6.78
C SER A 350 -4.94 1.06 -7.37
N LEU A 351 -5.73 0.64 -8.36
CA LEU A 351 -6.77 1.48 -8.97
C LEU A 351 -8.10 1.26 -8.23
N PRO A 352 -8.94 2.30 -8.07
CA PRO A 352 -10.14 2.24 -7.23
C PRO A 352 -11.21 1.24 -7.69
N PHE A 353 -11.07 0.69 -8.89
CA PHE A 353 -12.03 -0.21 -9.51
C PHE A 353 -11.51 -1.65 -9.68
N GLU A 354 -10.35 -1.96 -9.10
CA GLU A 354 -9.81 -3.31 -9.13
C GLU A 354 -10.67 -4.25 -8.28
N GLN A 355 -11.13 -5.33 -8.91
CA GLN A 355 -11.72 -6.46 -8.22
C GLN A 355 -10.59 -7.34 -7.67
N ILE A 356 -10.78 -7.86 -6.46
CA ILE A 356 -9.87 -8.87 -5.91
C ILE A 356 -10.08 -10.15 -6.72
N PRO A 357 -9.06 -10.64 -7.46
CA PRO A 357 -9.23 -11.86 -8.24
C PRO A 357 -9.51 -13.03 -7.31
N ILE A 358 -10.56 -13.79 -7.58
CA ILE A 358 -10.77 -15.08 -6.92
C ILE A 358 -9.65 -16.01 -7.42
N PRO A 359 -8.88 -16.68 -6.54
CA PRO A 359 -7.83 -17.59 -6.96
C PRO A 359 -8.43 -18.75 -7.77
N THR A 360 -8.38 -18.65 -9.10
CA THR A 360 -8.81 -19.71 -10.01
C THR A 360 -7.60 -20.42 -10.60
N THR A 361 -7.70 -21.73 -10.84
CA THR A 361 -6.68 -22.52 -11.55
C THR A 361 -6.61 -22.21 -13.05
N SER A 362 -7.48 -21.34 -13.58
CA SER A 362 -7.49 -20.91 -14.99
C SER A 362 -6.60 -19.69 -15.21
N GLN A 363 -5.89 -19.67 -16.35
CA GLN A 363 -5.13 -18.50 -16.77
C GLN A 363 -6.01 -17.23 -16.85
N PRO A 364 -5.46 -16.05 -16.54
CA PRO A 364 -6.18 -14.80 -16.62
C PRO A 364 -6.70 -14.57 -18.05
N ASN A 365 -7.97 -14.17 -18.16
CA ASN A 365 -8.60 -13.86 -19.44
C ASN A 365 -8.43 -12.38 -19.75
N TYR A 366 -8.04 -12.07 -20.99
CA TYR A 366 -7.79 -10.70 -21.43
C TYR A 366 -8.78 -10.27 -22.48
N GLN A 367 -9.26 -9.04 -22.37
CA GLN A 367 -10.01 -8.36 -23.42
C GLN A 367 -9.26 -7.12 -23.89
N GLN A 368 -9.51 -6.74 -25.13
CA GLN A 368 -8.97 -5.53 -25.72
C GLN A 368 -10.11 -4.58 -26.08
N VAL A 369 -9.96 -3.31 -25.75
CA VAL A 369 -10.86 -2.23 -26.15
C VAL A 369 -10.08 -1.20 -26.95
N LYS A 370 -10.56 -0.91 -28.16
CA LYS A 370 -10.03 0.17 -28.99
C LYS A 370 -10.51 1.51 -28.44
N LEU A 371 -9.60 2.48 -28.36
CA LEU A 371 -9.88 3.78 -27.78
C LEU A 371 -10.45 4.73 -28.84
N PRO A 372 -11.70 5.21 -28.69
CA PRO A 372 -12.35 6.06 -29.70
C PRO A 372 -11.85 7.51 -29.63
N LEU A 373 -10.62 7.75 -30.08
CA LEU A 373 -9.98 9.07 -30.06
C LEU A 373 -10.47 9.98 -31.20
N SER A 374 -10.72 11.25 -30.88
CA SER A 374 -10.99 12.28 -31.91
C SER A 374 -9.71 12.64 -32.67
N ARG A 375 -9.83 13.12 -33.92
CA ARG A 375 -8.66 13.53 -34.72
C ARG A 375 -7.74 14.54 -34.01
N ARG A 376 -8.31 15.48 -33.24
CA ARG A 376 -7.52 16.46 -32.47
C ARG A 376 -6.67 15.76 -31.40
N VAL A 377 -7.26 14.82 -30.67
CA VAL A 377 -6.58 14.03 -29.64
C VAL A 377 -5.55 13.07 -30.27
N THR A 378 -5.91 12.41 -31.36
CA THR A 378 -4.97 11.56 -32.11
C THR A 378 -3.75 12.36 -32.55
N ASN A 379 -3.93 13.56 -33.09
CA ASN A 379 -2.82 14.43 -33.46
C ASN A 379 -1.93 14.78 -32.26
N LEU A 380 -2.51 15.18 -31.12
CA LEU A 380 -1.79 15.47 -29.88
C LEU A 380 -0.94 14.27 -29.45
N LEU A 381 -1.53 13.07 -29.40
CA LEU A 381 -0.82 11.88 -28.96
C LEU A 381 0.25 11.42 -29.96
N GLN A 382 0.05 11.68 -31.25
CA GLN A 382 1.01 11.36 -32.31
C GLN A 382 2.22 12.31 -32.35
N GLU A 383 2.18 13.44 -31.65
CA GLU A 383 3.34 14.34 -31.57
C GLU A 383 4.56 13.62 -31.01
N SER A 384 4.39 12.84 -29.94
CA SER A 384 5.48 12.11 -29.29
C SER A 384 4.96 11.00 -28.37
N LEU A 385 5.83 10.05 -28.02
CA LEU A 385 5.47 9.00 -27.05
C LEU A 385 5.23 9.60 -25.66
N GLU A 386 6.08 10.57 -25.34
CA GLU A 386 6.18 11.29 -24.09
C GLU A 386 4.82 11.90 -23.73
N VAL A 387 4.11 12.49 -24.71
CA VAL A 387 2.76 13.05 -24.51
C VAL A 387 1.75 11.97 -24.10
N THR A 388 1.79 10.80 -24.74
CA THR A 388 0.89 9.69 -24.41
C THR A 388 1.16 9.17 -22.99
N ILE A 389 2.43 9.00 -22.63
CA ILE A 389 2.84 8.50 -21.32
C ILE A 389 2.55 9.54 -20.23
N ALA A 390 2.75 10.83 -20.50
CA ALA A 390 2.39 11.90 -19.58
C ALA A 390 0.88 11.95 -19.34
N ALA A 391 0.06 11.89 -20.40
CA ALA A 391 -1.39 11.87 -20.26
C ALA A 391 -1.89 10.65 -19.48
N PHE A 392 -1.33 9.47 -19.75
CA PHE A 392 -1.68 8.25 -19.01
C PHE A 392 -1.19 8.32 -17.55
N GLY A 393 0.01 8.84 -17.29
CA GLY A 393 0.52 9.07 -15.94
C GLY A 393 -0.34 10.05 -15.13
N VAL A 394 -0.77 11.17 -15.73
CA VAL A 394 -1.70 12.12 -15.09
C VAL A 394 -3.02 11.44 -14.75
N TYR A 395 -3.57 10.67 -15.69
CA TYR A 395 -4.82 9.93 -15.47
C TYR A 395 -4.71 8.98 -14.27
N LEU A 396 -3.68 8.15 -14.24
CA LEU A 396 -3.44 7.19 -13.16
C LEU A 396 -3.16 7.87 -11.82
N ALA A 397 -2.41 8.97 -11.80
CA ALA A 397 -2.14 9.74 -10.59
C ALA A 397 -3.43 10.32 -9.98
N ARG A 398 -4.36 10.77 -10.83
CA ARG A 398 -5.63 11.33 -10.38
C ARG A 398 -6.63 10.26 -9.95
N LEU A 399 -6.66 9.10 -10.62
CA LEU A 399 -7.51 7.99 -10.22
C LEU A 399 -7.07 7.38 -8.88
N SER A 400 -5.77 7.16 -8.71
CA SER A 400 -5.23 6.49 -7.51
C SER A 400 -4.98 7.44 -6.34
N GLY A 401 -4.92 8.75 -6.58
CA GLY A 401 -4.40 9.73 -5.62
C GLY A 401 -2.89 9.63 -5.37
N SER A 402 -2.18 8.70 -6.02
CA SER A 402 -0.74 8.55 -5.87
C SER A 402 0.03 9.47 -6.80
N ARG A 403 0.96 10.24 -6.23
CA ARG A 403 1.91 11.07 -7.00
C ARG A 403 3.13 10.29 -7.51
N HIS A 404 3.35 9.06 -7.04
CA HIS A 404 4.46 8.20 -7.47
C HIS A 404 3.90 6.98 -8.19
N LEU A 405 4.31 6.82 -9.45
CA LEU A 405 3.81 5.76 -10.31
C LEU A 405 4.96 4.97 -10.91
N THR A 406 4.78 3.67 -11.05
CA THR A 406 5.69 2.81 -11.81
C THR A 406 4.92 2.16 -12.94
N LEU A 407 5.37 2.42 -14.18
CA LEU A 407 4.82 1.79 -15.39
C LEU A 407 5.87 0.87 -15.99
N GLY A 408 5.49 -0.34 -16.37
CA GLY A 408 6.34 -1.22 -17.18
C GLY A 408 6.40 -0.71 -18.61
N PHE A 409 7.58 -0.36 -19.11
CA PHE A 409 7.75 0.16 -20.45
C PHE A 409 8.42 -0.89 -21.35
N ASP A 410 7.76 -1.27 -22.45
CA ASP A 410 8.22 -2.30 -23.37
C ASP A 410 9.48 -1.86 -24.15
N ARG A 411 10.51 -2.71 -24.15
CA ARG A 411 11.76 -2.54 -24.91
C ARG A 411 11.76 -3.33 -26.22
N LEU A 412 10.67 -4.05 -26.51
CA LEU A 412 10.47 -4.85 -27.72
C LEU A 412 11.56 -5.91 -27.95
N THR A 413 12.29 -6.28 -26.90
CA THR A 413 13.21 -7.42 -26.94
C THR A 413 12.41 -8.72 -26.79
N ASN A 414 12.70 -9.68 -27.65
CA ASN A 414 12.19 -11.05 -27.55
C ASN A 414 13.24 -12.01 -26.98
N ASN A 415 14.40 -11.49 -26.55
CA ASN A 415 15.47 -12.29 -25.97
C ASN A 415 15.22 -12.44 -24.45
N PRO A 416 15.00 -13.66 -23.93
CA PRO A 416 14.67 -13.90 -22.52
C PRO A 416 15.79 -13.53 -21.54
N TRP A 417 17.01 -13.31 -22.04
CA TRP A 417 18.14 -12.85 -21.23
C TRP A 417 18.02 -11.40 -20.80
N PHE A 418 17.23 -10.59 -21.50
CA PHE A 418 17.09 -9.17 -21.25
C PHE A 418 15.65 -8.82 -20.95
N ALA A 419 15.44 -7.92 -19.99
CA ALA A 419 14.11 -7.55 -19.57
C ALA A 419 13.33 -6.92 -20.73
N ARG A 420 12.17 -7.51 -21.03
CA ARG A 420 11.22 -6.95 -22.00
C ARG A 420 10.65 -5.63 -21.48
N TYR A 421 10.22 -5.60 -20.22
CA TYR A 421 9.69 -4.41 -19.59
C TYR A 421 10.71 -3.83 -18.62
N VAL A 422 10.92 -2.51 -18.71
CA VAL A 422 11.77 -1.77 -17.77
C VAL A 422 10.92 -0.79 -16.96
N PRO A 423 11.26 -0.52 -15.68
CA PRO A 423 10.48 0.40 -14.88
C PRO A 423 10.60 1.84 -15.38
N CYS A 424 9.46 2.49 -15.60
CA CYS A 424 9.33 3.93 -15.78
C CYS A 424 8.75 4.53 -14.50
N ASN A 425 9.64 4.90 -13.57
CA ASN A 425 9.27 5.54 -12.31
C ASN A 425 9.00 7.02 -12.52
N LEU A 426 7.73 7.41 -12.39
CA LEU A 426 7.22 8.75 -12.60
C LEU A 426 6.82 9.38 -11.27
N LYS A 427 7.12 10.68 -11.13
CA LYS A 427 6.60 11.52 -10.06
C LYS A 427 5.74 12.60 -10.69
N ILE A 428 4.43 12.49 -10.53
CA ILE A 428 3.45 13.39 -11.13
C ILE A 428 2.95 14.33 -10.02
N ASP A 429 3.24 15.62 -10.19
CA ASP A 429 2.72 16.65 -9.29
C ASP A 429 1.41 17.19 -9.86
N LEU A 430 0.31 17.02 -9.12
CA LEU A 430 -1.03 17.36 -9.61
C LEU A 430 -1.29 18.88 -9.66
N ASP A 431 -0.41 19.65 -9.04
CA ASP A 431 -0.46 21.11 -8.99
C ASP A 431 0.28 21.77 -10.17
N GLN A 432 1.04 20.98 -10.94
CA GLN A 432 1.75 21.41 -12.15
C GLN A 432 0.84 21.42 -13.37
N ASP A 433 1.22 22.22 -14.39
CA ASP A 433 0.61 22.15 -15.71
C ASP A 433 1.09 20.91 -16.50
N PHE A 434 0.45 20.63 -17.65
CA PHE A 434 0.76 19.43 -18.42
C PHE A 434 2.15 19.48 -19.07
N ASP A 435 2.63 20.65 -19.47
CA ASP A 435 3.94 20.79 -20.12
C ASP A 435 5.09 20.51 -19.14
N GLN A 436 4.94 20.91 -17.87
CA GLN A 436 5.88 20.56 -16.79
C GLN A 436 5.90 19.06 -16.50
N VAL A 437 4.72 18.42 -16.48
CA VAL A 437 4.63 16.96 -16.33
C VAL A 437 5.26 16.27 -17.55
N LEU A 438 4.99 16.74 -18.76
CA LEU A 438 5.57 16.23 -20.00
C LEU A 438 7.10 16.32 -19.98
N GLN A 439 7.67 17.44 -19.52
CA GLN A 439 9.11 17.58 -19.37
C GLN A 439 9.71 16.55 -18.39
N THR A 440 9.01 16.30 -17.28
CA THR A 440 9.41 15.28 -16.29
C THR A 440 9.43 13.89 -16.90
N VAL A 441 8.38 13.53 -17.65
CA VAL A 441 8.27 12.25 -18.36
C VAL A 441 9.34 12.13 -19.45
N THR A 442 9.53 13.18 -20.25
CA THR A 442 10.54 13.24 -21.33
C THR A 442 11.94 12.98 -20.77
N ASN A 443 12.31 13.67 -19.70
CA ASN A 443 13.61 13.47 -19.04
C ASN A 443 13.77 12.03 -18.53
N ARG A 444 12.70 11.43 -17.97
CA ARG A 444 12.73 10.04 -17.50
C ARG A 444 12.91 9.05 -18.65
N LEU A 445 12.16 9.22 -19.74
CA LEU A 445 12.23 8.34 -20.91
C LEU A 445 13.59 8.44 -21.61
N ALA A 446 14.17 9.63 -21.72
CA ALA A 446 15.52 9.82 -22.26
C ALA A 446 16.59 9.07 -21.44
N LEU A 447 16.49 9.07 -20.10
CA LEU A 447 17.36 8.28 -19.24
C LEU A 447 17.16 6.78 -19.45
N ASN A 448 15.92 6.30 -19.48
CA ASN A 448 15.62 4.89 -19.76
C ASN A 448 16.13 4.46 -21.14
N GLN A 449 16.00 5.30 -22.16
CA GLN A 449 16.50 5.03 -23.50
C GLN A 449 18.03 4.91 -23.52
N ARG A 450 18.75 5.80 -22.82
CA ARG A 450 20.21 5.75 -22.69
C ARG A 450 20.69 4.45 -22.04
N HIS A 451 19.96 3.95 -21.04
CA HIS A 451 20.31 2.75 -20.29
C HIS A 451 19.73 1.44 -20.88
N GLN A 452 18.90 1.54 -21.92
CA GLN A 452 18.32 0.43 -22.67
C GLN A 452 17.51 -0.56 -21.82
N THR A 453 18.10 -1.68 -21.41
CA THR A 453 17.49 -2.76 -20.64
C THR A 453 18.51 -3.36 -19.65
N TYR A 454 18.11 -4.37 -18.89
CA TYR A 454 18.94 -5.10 -17.93
C TYR A 454 18.82 -6.62 -18.13
N ALA A 455 19.82 -7.36 -17.67
CA ALA A 455 19.78 -8.82 -17.67
C ALA A 455 18.70 -9.34 -16.70
N THR A 456 17.89 -10.30 -17.12
CA THR A 456 16.75 -10.81 -16.32
C THR A 456 17.20 -11.48 -15.02
N ASP A 457 18.42 -12.01 -14.96
CA ASP A 457 19.02 -12.59 -13.76
C ASP A 457 19.36 -11.57 -12.66
N ILE A 458 19.22 -10.26 -12.92
CA ILE A 458 19.52 -9.20 -11.93
C ILE A 458 18.70 -9.39 -10.64
N ILE A 459 17.48 -9.90 -10.73
CA ILE A 459 16.61 -10.10 -9.55
C ILE A 459 17.20 -11.20 -8.67
N ALA A 460 17.58 -12.34 -9.27
CA ALA A 460 18.25 -13.43 -8.56
C ALA A 460 19.64 -13.03 -8.03
N ARG A 461 20.38 -12.15 -8.72
CA ARG A 461 21.72 -11.70 -8.31
C ARG A 461 21.72 -10.70 -7.16
N TYR A 462 20.62 -10.00 -6.91
CA TYR A 462 20.52 -8.96 -5.89
C TYR A 462 19.35 -9.25 -4.96
N PRO A 463 19.57 -9.94 -3.82
CA PRO A 463 18.50 -10.40 -2.91
C PRO A 463 17.57 -9.31 -2.38
N GLN A 464 18.04 -8.06 -2.31
CA GLN A 464 17.22 -6.89 -1.99
C GLN A 464 16.05 -6.65 -2.96
N LEU A 465 16.13 -7.18 -4.19
CA LEU A 465 15.05 -7.11 -5.19
C LEU A 465 14.05 -8.27 -5.06
N ALA A 466 14.42 -9.38 -4.41
CA ALA A 466 13.57 -10.58 -4.36
C ALA A 466 12.29 -10.39 -3.55
N ALA A 467 12.26 -9.43 -2.61
CA ALA A 467 11.07 -9.05 -1.84
C ALA A 467 10.17 -8.05 -2.58
N GLU A 468 10.69 -7.36 -3.60
CA GLU A 468 9.99 -6.31 -4.37
C GLU A 468 9.65 -6.89 -5.76
N GLN A 469 8.59 -7.69 -5.83
CA GLN A 469 8.21 -8.42 -7.05
C GLN A 469 7.96 -7.46 -8.23
N ALA A 470 8.74 -7.60 -9.31
CA ALA A 470 8.74 -6.72 -10.48
C ALA A 470 7.86 -7.25 -11.63
N ASP A 471 6.63 -7.69 -11.33
CA ASP A 471 5.60 -7.74 -12.36
C ASP A 471 4.89 -6.39 -12.38
N PHE A 472 4.85 -5.76 -13.55
CA PHE A 472 4.21 -4.47 -13.70
C PHE A 472 2.71 -4.68 -13.89
N SER A 473 1.90 -4.32 -12.88
CA SER A 473 0.43 -4.32 -13.01
C SER A 473 -0.05 -3.38 -14.13
N LEU A 474 0.71 -2.33 -14.42
CA LEU A 474 0.42 -1.34 -15.47
C LEU A 474 1.57 -1.30 -16.48
N VAL A 475 1.26 -1.53 -17.75
CA VAL A 475 2.26 -1.64 -18.82
C VAL A 475 1.92 -0.73 -19.99
N ILE A 476 2.95 -0.24 -20.69
CA ILE A 476 2.84 0.45 -21.98
C ILE A 476 3.66 -0.33 -23.00
N THR A 477 3.04 -0.69 -24.12
CA THR A 477 3.70 -1.38 -25.24
C THR A 477 3.38 -0.71 -26.59
N GLN A 478 4.32 -0.84 -27.52
CA GLN A 478 4.17 -0.36 -28.90
C GLN A 478 4.02 -1.55 -29.84
N ILE A 479 3.08 -1.47 -30.78
CA ILE A 479 2.84 -2.50 -31.79
C ILE A 479 3.49 -2.04 -33.09
N GLU A 480 4.44 -2.81 -33.61
CA GLU A 480 5.12 -2.52 -34.89
C GLU A 480 4.65 -3.43 -36.04
N SER A 481 4.16 -4.66 -35.77
CA SER A 481 3.56 -5.53 -36.81
C SER A 481 2.61 -6.64 -36.26
N ARG A 482 1.68 -7.14 -37.10
CA ARG A 482 0.72 -8.23 -36.76
C ARG A 482 1.35 -9.56 -36.33
N GLN A 483 2.63 -9.82 -36.59
CA GLN A 483 3.30 -11.04 -36.09
C GLN A 483 3.67 -10.95 -34.59
N GLN A 484 3.74 -9.74 -34.02
CA GLN A 484 3.94 -9.52 -32.58
C GLN A 484 2.67 -9.77 -31.74
N ASP A 485 1.48 -9.91 -32.35
CA ASP A 485 0.20 -10.10 -31.63
C ASP A 485 0.15 -11.40 -30.81
N ARG A 486 0.77 -12.50 -31.27
CA ARG A 486 0.83 -13.75 -30.49
C ARG A 486 1.79 -13.67 -29.30
N LEU A 487 2.92 -12.98 -29.46
CA LEU A 487 3.92 -12.77 -28.40
C LEU A 487 3.44 -11.78 -27.35
N ALA A 488 2.66 -10.77 -27.76
CA ALA A 488 2.00 -9.86 -26.85
C ALA A 488 1.01 -10.60 -25.93
N GLN A 489 0.25 -11.58 -26.45
CA GLN A 489 -0.74 -12.34 -25.67
C GLN A 489 -0.14 -13.13 -24.49
N ASP A 490 1.01 -13.78 -24.65
CA ASP A 490 1.66 -14.52 -23.56
C ASP A 490 2.23 -13.60 -22.47
N HIS A 491 2.69 -12.40 -22.83
CA HIS A 491 3.27 -11.43 -21.88
C HIS A 491 2.24 -10.49 -21.24
N LEU A 492 1.11 -10.25 -21.92
CA LEU A 492 -0.06 -9.57 -21.35
C LEU A 492 -0.54 -10.29 -20.09
N ALA A 493 -0.32 -11.61 -20.00
CA ALA A 493 -0.78 -12.52 -18.95
C ALA A 493 -0.42 -12.13 -17.50
N THR A 494 0.52 -11.20 -17.30
CA THR A 494 0.99 -10.76 -15.97
C THR A 494 0.54 -9.36 -15.56
N SER A 495 -0.01 -8.57 -16.48
CA SER A 495 -0.42 -7.17 -16.23
C SER A 495 -1.91 -7.07 -15.93
N HIS A 496 -2.33 -6.11 -15.10
CA HIS A 496 -3.76 -5.83 -14.90
C HIS A 496 -4.32 -5.02 -16.09
N LEU A 497 -3.56 -4.02 -16.54
CA LEU A 497 -3.91 -3.13 -17.65
C LEU A 497 -2.68 -2.77 -18.48
N THR A 498 -2.79 -2.92 -19.79
CA THR A 498 -1.76 -2.55 -20.77
C THR A 498 -2.29 -1.52 -21.75
N LEU A 499 -1.60 -0.38 -21.86
CA LEU A 499 -1.79 0.59 -22.94
C LEU A 499 -0.96 0.17 -24.15
N MET A 500 -1.65 -0.19 -25.24
CA MET A 500 -1.04 -0.61 -26.50
C MET A 500 -1.13 0.53 -27.53
N ILE A 501 -0.02 0.81 -28.20
CA ILE A 501 0.10 1.91 -29.16
C ILE A 501 0.50 1.35 -30.53
N ASP A 502 -0.43 1.33 -31.48
CA ASP A 502 -0.15 1.04 -32.89
C ASP A 502 0.16 2.34 -33.63
N ARG A 503 1.45 2.65 -33.75
CA ARG A 503 1.92 3.86 -34.46
C ARG A 503 1.70 3.80 -35.96
N SER A 504 1.64 2.60 -36.55
CA SER A 504 1.48 2.43 -38.00
C SER A 504 0.10 2.85 -38.47
N GLN A 505 -0.92 2.56 -37.65
CA GLN A 505 -2.32 2.93 -37.92
C GLN A 505 -2.77 4.16 -37.12
N GLY A 506 -1.96 4.62 -36.15
CA GLY A 506 -2.32 5.72 -35.27
C GLY A 506 -3.40 5.34 -34.25
N GLU A 507 -3.46 4.06 -33.88
CA GLU A 507 -4.51 3.48 -33.06
C GLU A 507 -3.98 3.16 -31.66
N TYR A 508 -4.88 3.23 -30.68
CA TYR A 508 -4.56 2.97 -29.28
C TYR A 508 -5.57 1.97 -28.75
N PHE A 509 -5.10 1.04 -27.93
CA PHE A 509 -5.93 0.02 -27.29
C PHE A 509 -5.59 -0.10 -25.81
N TRP A 510 -6.56 -0.52 -25.01
CA TRP A 510 -6.32 -1.05 -23.69
C TRP A 510 -6.57 -2.54 -23.69
N SER A 511 -5.60 -3.32 -23.24
CA SER A 511 -5.77 -4.73 -22.92
C SER A 511 -5.84 -4.89 -21.40
N TYR A 512 -6.85 -5.57 -20.88
CA TYR A 512 -7.08 -5.66 -19.44
C TYR A 512 -7.46 -7.08 -19.02
N ASN A 513 -7.08 -7.44 -17.80
CA ASN A 513 -7.46 -8.70 -17.16
C ASN A 513 -8.92 -8.61 -16.69
N THR A 514 -9.81 -9.45 -17.23
CA THR A 514 -11.25 -9.42 -16.90
C THR A 514 -11.58 -9.91 -15.49
N GLN A 515 -10.61 -10.51 -14.79
CA GLN A 515 -10.74 -10.86 -13.37
C GLN A 515 -10.45 -9.67 -12.44
N VAL A 516 -9.79 -8.64 -12.96
CA VAL A 516 -9.45 -7.41 -12.21
C VAL A 516 -10.42 -6.28 -12.57
N PHE A 517 -10.75 -6.12 -13.86
CA PHE A 517 -11.66 -5.08 -14.33
C PHE A 517 -12.87 -5.66 -15.05
N SER A 518 -14.07 -5.20 -14.68
CA SER A 518 -15.27 -5.50 -15.45
C SER A 518 -15.33 -4.69 -16.75
N PRO A 519 -16.02 -5.17 -17.80
CA PRO A 519 -16.21 -4.40 -19.03
C PRO A 519 -16.82 -3.01 -18.79
N GLN A 520 -17.77 -2.90 -17.87
CA GLN A 520 -18.41 -1.62 -17.51
C GLN A 520 -17.42 -0.65 -16.87
N THR A 521 -16.53 -1.17 -16.01
CA THR A 521 -15.46 -0.37 -15.41
C THR A 521 -14.52 0.16 -16.49
N MET A 522 -14.16 -0.70 -17.44
CA MET A 522 -13.28 -0.30 -18.53
C MET A 522 -13.91 0.73 -19.46
N GLU A 523 -15.20 0.60 -19.80
CA GLU A 523 -15.93 1.59 -20.58
C GLU A 523 -15.91 2.97 -19.91
N MET A 524 -16.19 3.02 -18.60
CA MET A 524 -16.11 4.26 -17.82
C MET A 524 -14.68 4.82 -17.80
N MET A 525 -13.66 3.99 -17.54
CA MET A 525 -12.27 4.45 -17.55
C MET A 525 -11.85 4.99 -18.92
N VAL A 526 -12.33 4.40 -20.02
CA VAL A 526 -12.06 4.87 -21.38
C VAL A 526 -12.67 6.25 -21.58
N GLU A 527 -13.94 6.45 -21.19
CA GLU A 527 -14.61 7.75 -21.28
C GLU A 527 -13.88 8.83 -20.47
N GLN A 528 -13.42 8.49 -19.25
CA GLN A 528 -12.69 9.41 -18.38
C GLN A 528 -11.34 9.81 -18.97
N TRP A 529 -10.58 8.85 -19.50
CA TRP A 529 -9.29 9.15 -20.12
C TRP A 529 -9.44 9.98 -21.40
N ILE A 530 -10.45 9.71 -22.23
CA ILE A 530 -10.75 10.53 -23.41
C ILE A 530 -11.14 11.96 -23.02
N THR A 531 -11.92 12.10 -21.96
CA THR A 531 -12.30 13.42 -21.42
C THR A 531 -11.07 14.19 -20.95
N LEU A 532 -10.15 13.53 -20.25
CA LEU A 532 -8.87 14.13 -19.85
C LEU A 532 -8.06 14.58 -21.06
N LEU A 533 -7.91 13.72 -22.08
CA LEU A 533 -7.16 14.01 -23.29
C LEU A 533 -7.76 15.20 -24.05
N ALA A 534 -9.09 15.30 -24.15
CA ALA A 534 -9.77 16.44 -24.74
C ALA A 534 -9.53 17.74 -23.93
N GLY A 535 -9.48 17.63 -22.60
CA GLY A 535 -9.09 18.70 -21.70
C GLY A 535 -7.68 19.22 -21.95
N ILE A 536 -6.69 18.31 -22.01
CA ILE A 536 -5.27 18.62 -22.31
C ILE A 536 -5.17 19.31 -23.67
N ALA A 537 -5.80 18.73 -24.70
CA ALA A 537 -5.79 19.28 -26.05
C ALA A 537 -6.41 20.70 -26.12
N SER A 538 -7.30 21.04 -25.18
CA SER A 538 -8.00 22.33 -25.14
C SER A 538 -7.24 23.39 -24.34
N ASN A 539 -6.70 23.03 -23.17
CA ASN A 539 -5.89 23.92 -22.34
C ASN A 539 -4.91 23.13 -21.45
N HIS A 540 -3.67 23.02 -21.90
CA HIS A 540 -2.57 22.36 -21.20
C HIS A 540 -1.86 23.20 -20.12
N GLN A 541 -2.19 24.50 -19.97
CA GLN A 541 -1.51 25.44 -19.07
C GLN A 541 -2.14 25.54 -17.67
N ILE A 542 -3.24 24.82 -17.42
CA ILE A 542 -3.87 24.75 -16.10
C ILE A 542 -3.27 23.58 -15.29
N PRO A 543 -3.34 23.62 -13.94
CA PRO A 543 -2.94 22.49 -13.13
C PRO A 543 -3.64 21.19 -13.56
N VAL A 544 -2.90 20.09 -13.67
CA VAL A 544 -3.44 18.82 -14.17
C VAL A 544 -4.54 18.24 -13.27
N SER A 545 -4.59 18.64 -11.99
CA SER A 545 -5.69 18.40 -11.06
C SER A 545 -7.02 19.02 -11.49
N GLN A 546 -7.00 20.09 -12.28
CA GLN A 546 -8.19 20.83 -12.72
C GLN A 546 -8.70 20.38 -14.10
N LEU A 547 -7.95 19.54 -14.81
CA LEU A 547 -8.43 18.97 -16.08
C LEU A 547 -9.73 18.17 -15.86
N PRO A 548 -10.64 18.08 -16.83
CA PRO A 548 -11.85 17.30 -16.67
C PRO A 548 -11.53 15.79 -16.71
N LEU A 549 -12.11 15.03 -15.77
CA LEU A 549 -12.16 13.55 -15.84
C LEU A 549 -13.56 13.05 -16.14
N VAL A 550 -14.57 13.73 -15.60
CA VAL A 550 -15.98 13.40 -15.78
C VAL A 550 -16.50 14.13 -17.02
N SER A 551 -17.14 13.39 -17.93
CA SER A 551 -17.70 13.98 -19.16
C SER A 551 -18.86 14.93 -18.83
N SER A 552 -19.26 15.81 -19.76
CA SER A 552 -20.42 16.68 -19.54
C SER A 552 -21.71 15.88 -19.37
N GLY A 553 -21.83 14.73 -20.05
CA GLY A 553 -22.97 13.82 -19.92
C GLY A 553 -22.99 13.13 -18.56
N GLU A 554 -21.86 12.61 -18.10
CA GLU A 554 -21.73 12.01 -16.78
C GLU A 554 -21.96 13.05 -15.67
N ARG A 555 -21.45 14.27 -15.83
CA ARG A 555 -21.71 15.38 -14.92
C ARG A 555 -23.20 15.74 -14.85
N GLN A 556 -23.92 15.73 -15.97
CA GLN A 556 -25.36 15.97 -15.99
C GLN A 556 -26.14 14.83 -15.34
N LYS A 557 -25.69 13.58 -15.49
CA LYS A 557 -26.25 12.45 -14.74
C LYS A 557 -26.06 12.64 -13.24
N ILE A 558 -24.84 12.95 -12.79
CA ILE A 558 -24.52 13.10 -11.37
C ILE A 558 -25.22 14.32 -10.77
N LEU A 559 -25.07 15.51 -11.35
CA LEU A 559 -25.56 16.77 -10.77
C LEU A 559 -27.01 17.09 -11.14
N GLY A 560 -27.52 16.50 -12.22
CA GLY A 560 -28.88 16.65 -12.69
C GLY A 560 -29.70 15.43 -12.34
N GLU A 561 -29.63 14.37 -13.16
CA GLU A 561 -30.56 13.22 -13.10
C GLU A 561 -30.60 12.52 -11.73
N TRP A 562 -29.44 12.19 -11.14
CA TRP A 562 -29.36 11.52 -9.84
C TRP A 562 -29.68 12.42 -8.66
N ASN A 563 -29.53 13.74 -8.83
CA ASN A 563 -29.80 14.75 -7.81
C ASN A 563 -31.14 15.49 -8.04
N ASP A 564 -31.94 15.09 -9.03
CA ASP A 564 -33.30 15.61 -9.27
C ASP A 564 -34.28 15.03 -8.25
N THR A 565 -34.07 15.43 -7.00
CA THR A 565 -34.78 14.96 -5.80
C THR A 565 -35.70 16.04 -5.23
N ALA A 566 -35.92 17.12 -5.99
CA ALA A 566 -36.80 18.21 -5.60
C ALA A 566 -38.24 17.70 -5.47
N SER A 567 -38.81 17.80 -4.27
CA SER A 567 -40.17 17.35 -3.97
C SER A 567 -40.84 18.29 -2.98
N TYR A 568 -42.17 18.35 -3.02
CA TYR A 568 -42.95 19.06 -2.02
C TYR A 568 -43.03 18.22 -0.75
N TYR A 569 -42.79 18.86 0.39
CA TYR A 569 -43.02 18.31 1.73
C TYR A 569 -43.51 19.44 2.66
N PRO A 570 -44.08 19.12 3.84
CA PRO A 570 -44.56 20.09 4.83
C PRO A 570 -43.43 20.91 5.49
N GLN A 571 -42.63 21.64 4.71
CA GLN A 571 -41.39 22.29 5.15
C GLN A 571 -41.56 23.34 6.25
N ASP A 572 -42.76 23.91 6.40
CA ASP A 572 -43.09 24.93 7.40
C ASP A 572 -43.56 24.32 8.73
N GLN A 573 -43.71 23.00 8.81
CA GLN A 573 -44.19 22.31 10.01
C GLN A 573 -43.04 21.81 10.90
N CYS A 574 -43.32 21.75 12.19
CA CYS A 574 -42.46 21.10 13.19
C CYS A 574 -42.89 19.64 13.41
N LEU A 575 -41.96 18.80 13.89
CA LEU A 575 -42.22 17.36 14.12
C LEU A 575 -43.41 17.08 15.04
N HIS A 576 -43.55 17.84 16.12
CA HIS A 576 -44.66 17.67 17.04
C HIS A 576 -46.01 18.03 16.42
N GLN A 577 -46.03 18.92 15.42
CA GLN A 577 -47.26 19.34 14.74
C GLN A 577 -47.81 18.25 13.82
N LEU A 578 -46.94 17.44 13.21
CA LEU A 578 -47.35 16.27 12.42
C LEU A 578 -48.11 15.26 13.29
N PHE A 579 -47.58 14.97 14.47
CA PHE A 579 -48.23 14.13 15.46
C PHE A 579 -49.54 14.75 15.97
N GLU A 580 -49.56 16.05 16.28
CA GLU A 580 -50.75 16.74 16.77
C GLU A 580 -51.90 16.71 15.77
N ALA A 581 -51.60 16.81 14.47
CA ALA A 581 -52.59 16.63 13.41
C ALA A 581 -53.24 15.24 13.49
N LYS A 582 -52.43 14.17 13.67
CA LYS A 582 -52.94 12.80 13.83
C LYS A 582 -53.72 12.60 15.14
N ALA A 583 -53.27 13.23 16.22
CA ALA A 583 -53.98 13.17 17.49
C ALA A 583 -55.35 13.87 17.45
N ALA A 584 -55.48 14.94 16.67
CA ALA A 584 -56.76 15.59 16.41
C ALA A 584 -57.66 14.75 15.49
N GLU A 585 -57.10 14.09 14.48
CA GLU A 585 -57.83 13.22 13.55
C GLU A 585 -58.40 11.97 14.23
N ASN A 586 -57.62 11.29 15.07
CA ASN A 586 -58.04 10.06 15.74
C ASN A 586 -57.49 9.95 17.19
N PRO A 587 -58.10 10.66 18.16
CA PRO A 587 -57.59 10.71 19.52
C PRO A 587 -57.65 9.38 20.28
N HIS A 588 -58.49 8.44 19.84
CA HIS A 588 -58.69 7.14 20.51
C HIS A 588 -57.82 6.01 19.93
N ALA A 589 -57.09 6.25 18.85
CA ALA A 589 -56.14 5.28 18.33
C ALA A 589 -54.98 5.07 19.31
N ILE A 590 -54.43 3.85 19.35
CA ILE A 590 -53.24 3.54 20.16
C ILE A 590 -52.00 4.14 19.49
N ALA A 591 -51.29 4.99 20.22
CA ALA A 591 -50.03 5.59 19.78
C ALA A 591 -48.83 4.74 20.24
N ILE A 592 -48.83 4.33 21.51
CA ILE A 592 -47.67 3.70 22.15
C ILE A 592 -48.13 2.45 22.90
N VAL A 593 -47.37 1.36 22.78
CA VAL A 593 -47.47 0.18 23.65
C VAL A 593 -46.13 -0.06 24.33
N CYS A 594 -46.14 -0.19 25.66
CA CYS A 594 -44.95 -0.46 26.46
C CYS A 594 -45.34 -1.29 27.69
N GLN A 595 -44.71 -2.45 27.88
CA GLN A 595 -44.89 -3.30 29.08
C GLN A 595 -46.36 -3.67 29.43
N GLY A 596 -47.23 -3.80 28.42
CA GLY A 596 -48.64 -4.10 28.64
C GLY A 596 -49.51 -2.88 28.97
N GLU A 597 -48.89 -1.71 29.12
CA GLU A 597 -49.57 -0.42 29.14
C GLU A 597 -49.60 0.17 27.72
N SER A 598 -50.59 1.03 27.48
CA SER A 598 -50.75 1.71 26.21
C SER A 598 -51.26 3.12 26.40
N LEU A 599 -50.82 4.03 25.54
CA LEU A 599 -51.38 5.38 25.44
C LEU A 599 -52.03 5.57 24.08
N THR A 600 -53.21 6.16 24.11
CA THR A 600 -53.85 6.69 22.91
C THR A 600 -53.17 7.98 22.44
N TYR A 601 -53.40 8.35 21.19
CA TYR A 601 -52.93 9.63 20.64
C TYR A 601 -53.40 10.83 21.47
N GLY A 602 -54.67 10.83 21.93
CA GLY A 602 -55.24 11.88 22.75
C GLY A 602 -54.59 11.97 24.14
N GLU A 603 -54.36 10.83 24.79
CA GLU A 603 -53.68 10.78 26.10
C GLU A 603 -52.22 11.24 25.99
N LEU A 604 -51.50 10.80 24.95
CA LEU A 604 -50.13 11.25 24.69
C LEU A 604 -50.07 12.76 24.44
N ALA A 605 -50.96 13.30 23.60
CA ALA A 605 -51.03 14.72 23.32
C ALA A 605 -51.34 15.55 24.58
N GLN A 606 -52.26 15.06 25.42
CA GLN A 606 -52.60 15.71 26.69
C GLN A 606 -51.41 15.74 27.66
N GLN A 607 -50.75 14.60 27.86
CA GLN A 607 -49.62 14.50 28.79
C GLN A 607 -48.41 15.29 28.28
N ALA A 608 -48.13 15.25 26.98
CA ALA A 608 -47.09 16.07 26.36
C ALA A 608 -47.40 17.57 26.49
N HIS A 609 -48.67 17.97 26.36
CA HIS A 609 -49.08 19.36 26.58
C HIS A 609 -48.88 19.82 28.02
N GLN A 610 -49.25 19.00 29.00
CA GLN A 610 -49.05 19.31 30.43
C GLN A 610 -47.57 19.53 30.75
N LEU A 611 -46.71 18.63 30.29
CA LEU A 611 -45.27 18.75 30.49
C LEU A 611 -44.68 19.93 29.68
N ALA A 612 -45.19 20.22 28.48
CA ALA A 612 -44.75 21.37 27.70
C ALA A 612 -45.02 22.69 28.43
N CYS A 613 -46.22 22.86 29.00
CA CYS A 613 -46.54 24.05 29.81
C CYS A 613 -45.61 24.21 31.01
N TYR A 614 -45.31 23.10 31.70
CA TYR A 614 -44.35 23.10 32.79
C TYR A 614 -42.94 23.50 32.34
N LEU A 615 -42.47 22.97 31.20
CA LEU A 615 -41.18 23.31 30.62
C LEU A 615 -41.09 24.79 30.21
N GLN A 616 -42.18 25.36 29.69
CA GLN A 616 -42.25 26.80 29.37
C GLN A 616 -42.16 27.67 30.62
N ASP A 617 -42.81 27.28 31.72
CA ASP A 617 -42.69 27.97 33.02
C ASP A 617 -41.23 27.93 33.55
N LEU A 618 -40.49 26.87 33.22
CA LEU A 618 -39.05 26.76 33.46
C LEU A 618 -38.17 27.53 32.45
N GLY A 619 -38.76 28.19 31.46
CA GLY A 619 -38.07 29.02 30.48
C GLY A 619 -37.64 28.30 29.19
N VAL A 620 -38.19 27.13 28.89
CA VAL A 620 -37.98 26.48 27.57
C VAL A 620 -38.68 27.28 26.48
N GLN A 621 -37.93 27.58 25.43
CA GLN A 621 -38.37 28.29 24.21
C GLN A 621 -37.55 27.79 23.01
N ALA A 622 -37.79 28.35 21.82
CA ALA A 622 -36.98 28.12 20.62
C ALA A 622 -35.47 28.15 20.94
N GLU A 623 -34.71 27.22 20.34
CA GLU A 623 -33.26 27.05 20.53
C GLU A 623 -32.82 26.58 21.94
N THR A 624 -33.75 26.29 22.85
CA THR A 624 -33.38 25.78 24.18
C THR A 624 -33.12 24.28 24.13
N LEU A 625 -31.90 23.87 24.45
CA LEU A 625 -31.53 22.46 24.59
C LEU A 625 -31.97 21.90 25.96
N VAL A 626 -32.73 20.80 25.92
CA VAL A 626 -33.22 20.09 27.10
C VAL A 626 -32.66 18.67 27.10
N GLY A 627 -31.90 18.32 28.14
CA GLY A 627 -31.39 16.98 28.32
C GLY A 627 -32.52 15.99 28.64
N ILE A 628 -32.49 14.81 28.05
CA ILE A 628 -33.44 13.73 28.36
C ILE A 628 -32.68 12.43 28.64
N CYS A 629 -32.76 11.94 29.88
CA CYS A 629 -32.10 10.73 30.36
C CYS A 629 -33.14 9.82 31.05
N LEU A 630 -33.81 8.98 30.26
CA LEU A 630 -34.85 8.04 30.72
C LEU A 630 -34.58 6.64 30.19
N ASP A 631 -35.05 5.63 30.94
CA ASP A 631 -35.21 4.29 30.38
C ASP A 631 -36.36 4.29 29.35
N ARG A 632 -36.32 3.30 28.45
CA ARG A 632 -37.41 2.99 27.51
C ARG A 632 -38.74 2.88 28.26
N SER A 633 -39.64 3.83 28.02
CA SER A 633 -40.91 3.97 28.74
C SER A 633 -41.87 4.92 28.02
N LEU A 634 -43.15 4.92 28.42
CA LEU A 634 -44.13 5.91 27.96
C LEU A 634 -43.67 7.35 28.25
N ALA A 635 -43.09 7.58 29.44
CA ALA A 635 -42.58 8.87 29.89
C ALA A 635 -41.47 9.42 28.99
N MET A 636 -40.64 8.55 28.39
CA MET A 636 -39.61 8.97 27.42
C MET A 636 -40.24 9.66 26.22
N ILE A 637 -41.28 9.07 25.64
CA ILE A 637 -41.96 9.61 24.45
C ILE A 637 -42.73 10.89 24.80
N ILE A 638 -43.43 10.90 25.94
CA ILE A 638 -44.07 12.10 26.48
C ILE A 638 -43.06 13.25 26.62
N GLY A 639 -41.88 12.96 27.18
CA GLY A 639 -40.79 13.93 27.34
C GLY A 639 -40.32 14.52 26.01
N LEU A 640 -40.12 13.69 24.99
CA LEU A 640 -39.70 14.14 23.66
C LEU A 640 -40.72 15.10 23.04
N PHE A 641 -41.99 14.70 22.97
CA PHE A 641 -43.04 15.57 22.41
C PHE A 641 -43.25 16.83 23.25
N ALA A 642 -43.14 16.76 24.57
CA ALA A 642 -43.25 17.92 25.43
C ALA A 642 -42.12 18.94 25.24
N ILE A 643 -40.88 18.47 25.08
CA ILE A 643 -39.72 19.35 24.78
C ILE A 643 -39.96 20.09 23.47
N LEU A 644 -40.30 19.36 22.41
CA LEU A 644 -40.56 19.95 21.10
C LEU A 644 -41.76 20.90 21.12
N LYS A 645 -42.85 20.51 21.80
CA LYS A 645 -44.05 21.33 21.94
C LYS A 645 -43.81 22.58 22.77
N ALA A 646 -42.92 22.54 23.76
CA ALA A 646 -42.46 23.73 24.50
C ALA A 646 -41.60 24.68 23.64
N GLY A 647 -41.14 24.21 22.47
CA GLY A 647 -40.26 24.93 21.54
C GLY A 647 -38.78 24.59 21.71
N GLY A 648 -38.41 23.71 22.65
CA GLY A 648 -37.03 23.29 22.84
C GLY A 648 -36.60 22.15 21.91
N ALA A 649 -35.30 21.88 21.91
CA ALA A 649 -34.68 20.75 21.24
C ALA A 649 -34.18 19.73 22.27
N TYR A 650 -34.40 18.44 22.03
CA TYR A 650 -33.97 17.42 23.00
C TYR A 650 -32.52 16.98 22.77
N VAL A 651 -31.79 16.74 23.85
CA VAL A 651 -30.44 16.16 23.85
C VAL A 651 -30.53 14.82 24.57
N PRO A 652 -30.51 13.69 23.86
CA PRO A 652 -30.67 12.40 24.48
C PRO A 652 -29.38 11.93 25.18
N LEU A 653 -29.57 11.36 26.36
CA LEU A 653 -28.52 10.78 27.20
C LEU A 653 -28.89 9.34 27.51
N ASP A 654 -28.11 8.38 27.03
CA ASP A 654 -28.32 6.96 27.35
C ASP A 654 -27.92 6.68 28.80
N PRO A 655 -28.83 6.22 29.69
CA PRO A 655 -28.52 5.94 31.09
C PRO A 655 -27.47 4.84 31.30
N ASN A 656 -27.10 4.10 30.25
CA ASN A 656 -26.06 3.06 30.30
C ASN A 656 -24.68 3.59 29.89
N TYR A 657 -24.56 4.86 29.46
CA TYR A 657 -23.27 5.47 29.21
C TYR A 657 -22.49 5.70 30.51
N PRO A 658 -21.14 5.66 30.45
CA PRO A 658 -20.32 6.05 31.60
C PRO A 658 -20.64 7.47 32.07
N ALA A 659 -20.64 7.70 33.39
CA ALA A 659 -20.96 9.01 33.97
C ALA A 659 -20.11 10.15 33.41
N ALA A 660 -18.84 9.91 33.10
CA ALA A 660 -17.96 10.90 32.46
C ALA A 660 -18.46 11.34 31.08
N ARG A 661 -19.02 10.40 30.29
CA ARG A 661 -19.60 10.71 28.97
C ARG A 661 -20.90 11.51 29.12
N LEU A 662 -21.73 11.15 30.09
CA LEU A 662 -22.94 11.91 30.41
C LEU A 662 -22.62 13.34 30.85
N ALA A 663 -21.59 13.51 31.68
CA ALA A 663 -21.13 14.82 32.16
C ALA A 663 -20.69 15.70 30.98
N HIS A 664 -19.86 15.13 30.08
CA HIS A 664 -19.41 15.81 28.88
C HIS A 664 -20.58 16.28 28.00
N ILE A 665 -21.57 15.42 27.74
CA ILE A 665 -22.75 15.77 26.93
C ILE A 665 -23.55 16.91 27.56
N LEU A 666 -23.76 16.88 28.89
CA LEU A 666 -24.49 17.95 29.58
C LEU A 666 -23.72 19.28 29.58
N GLU A 667 -22.40 19.23 29.79
CA GLU A 667 -21.55 20.41 29.80
C GLU A 667 -21.45 21.05 28.40
N ASP A 668 -21.16 20.24 27.38
CA ASP A 668 -20.99 20.70 25.99
C ASP A 668 -22.32 21.22 25.39
N SER A 669 -23.45 20.57 25.71
CA SER A 669 -24.77 21.03 25.26
C SER A 669 -25.24 22.30 25.97
N GLY A 670 -24.70 22.61 27.15
CA GLY A 670 -25.18 23.72 27.98
C GLY A 670 -26.64 23.56 28.43
N ALA A 671 -27.20 22.34 28.38
CA ALA A 671 -28.60 22.08 28.72
C ALA A 671 -28.88 22.48 30.18
N LYS A 672 -29.82 23.42 30.37
CA LYS A 672 -30.17 23.94 31.70
C LYS A 672 -31.22 23.12 32.42
N ILE A 673 -31.90 22.23 31.70
CA ILE A 673 -32.96 21.36 32.22
C ILE A 673 -32.63 19.92 31.81
N LEU A 674 -32.82 18.99 32.73
CA LEU A 674 -32.64 17.55 32.52
C LEU A 674 -33.91 16.81 32.95
N LEU A 675 -34.58 16.16 32.00
CA LEU A 675 -35.68 15.25 32.28
C LEU A 675 -35.14 13.85 32.61
N THR A 676 -35.57 13.28 33.72
CA THR A 676 -35.14 11.93 34.15
C THR A 676 -36.19 11.22 35.03
N GLN A 677 -35.82 10.06 35.58
CA GLN A 677 -36.58 9.27 36.55
C GLN A 677 -35.82 9.21 37.88
N ALA A 678 -36.53 9.17 39.01
CA ALA A 678 -35.91 9.18 40.33
C ALA A 678 -34.94 8.01 40.54
N LYS A 679 -35.24 6.84 39.96
CA LYS A 679 -34.39 5.64 40.00
C LYS A 679 -33.05 5.78 39.26
N LEU A 680 -32.90 6.78 38.37
CA LEU A 680 -31.68 7.00 37.58
C LEU A 680 -30.72 7.99 38.25
N LEU A 681 -31.11 8.57 39.39
CA LEU A 681 -30.33 9.61 40.08
C LEU A 681 -28.88 9.20 40.35
N ASP A 682 -28.66 7.97 40.80
CA ASP A 682 -27.32 7.46 41.13
C ASP A 682 -26.42 7.24 39.89
N ARG A 683 -27.00 7.21 38.69
CA ARG A 683 -26.27 7.06 37.42
C ARG A 683 -25.92 8.41 36.79
N LEU A 684 -26.58 9.49 37.23
CA LEU A 684 -26.37 10.81 36.67
C LEU A 684 -25.09 11.44 37.26
N PRO A 685 -24.30 12.15 36.44
CA PRO A 685 -23.21 12.97 36.95
C PRO A 685 -23.75 14.14 37.77
N THR A 686 -22.88 14.74 38.60
CA THR A 686 -23.20 16.02 39.22
C THR A 686 -23.42 17.07 38.12
N THR A 687 -24.56 17.76 38.14
CA THR A 687 -24.94 18.72 37.10
C THR A 687 -25.52 20.00 37.70
N SER A 688 -25.30 21.13 37.03
CA SER A 688 -25.95 22.41 37.33
C SER A 688 -27.35 22.53 36.71
N ALA A 689 -27.74 21.58 35.87
CA ALA A 689 -29.07 21.57 35.25
C ALA A 689 -30.17 21.36 36.29
N LYS A 690 -31.32 22.01 36.09
CA LYS A 690 -32.54 21.74 36.85
C LYS A 690 -33.05 20.35 36.46
N VAL A 691 -32.91 19.39 37.38
CA VAL A 691 -33.43 18.03 37.20
C VAL A 691 -34.94 18.00 37.48
N VAL A 692 -35.70 17.42 36.55
CA VAL A 692 -37.14 17.19 36.63
C VAL A 692 -37.40 15.68 36.57
N TYR A 693 -38.06 15.14 37.59
CA TYR A 693 -38.32 13.71 37.72
C TYR A 693 -39.73 13.38 37.22
N LEU A 694 -39.85 12.76 36.05
CA LEU A 694 -41.16 12.51 35.43
C LEU A 694 -42.03 11.51 36.22
N ASP A 695 -41.42 10.64 37.02
CA ASP A 695 -42.07 9.65 37.88
C ASP A 695 -42.46 10.19 39.28
N ARG A 696 -41.95 11.36 39.67
CA ARG A 696 -42.19 11.96 40.99
C ARG A 696 -42.90 13.31 40.93
N ASP A 697 -42.55 14.16 39.96
CA ASP A 697 -43.01 15.56 39.90
C ASP A 697 -44.31 15.72 39.11
N TRP A 698 -44.93 14.63 38.63
CA TRP A 698 -46.08 14.66 37.72
C TRP A 698 -47.28 15.45 38.26
N GLN A 699 -47.59 15.31 39.56
CA GLN A 699 -48.69 16.08 40.18
C GLN A 699 -48.45 17.60 40.12
N ASN A 700 -47.20 18.03 40.27
CA ASN A 700 -46.84 19.44 40.17
C ASN A 700 -46.89 19.91 38.70
N ILE A 701 -46.43 19.08 37.76
CA ILE A 701 -46.53 19.34 36.32
C ILE A 701 -48.00 19.60 35.93
N VAL A 702 -48.93 18.74 36.36
CA VAL A 702 -50.36 18.90 36.10
C VAL A 702 -50.91 20.19 36.74
N ALA A 703 -50.55 20.48 38.00
CA ALA A 703 -51.02 21.67 38.69
C ALA A 703 -50.60 22.99 38.00
N ILE A 704 -49.36 23.05 37.49
CA ILE A 704 -48.87 24.20 36.72
C ILE A 704 -49.58 24.30 35.37
N ALA A 705 -49.74 23.18 34.66
CA ALA A 705 -50.45 23.16 33.38
C ALA A 705 -51.90 23.66 33.50
N GLU A 706 -52.64 23.21 34.52
CA GLU A 706 -54.01 23.70 34.79
C GLU A 706 -54.05 25.19 35.09
N ARG A 707 -53.05 25.71 35.81
CA ARG A 707 -52.92 27.14 36.09
C ARG A 707 -52.67 27.92 34.81
N SER A 708 -51.68 27.53 34.01
CA SER A 708 -51.36 28.16 32.74
C SER A 708 -52.56 28.15 31.79
N GLN A 709 -53.32 27.06 31.74
CA GLN A 709 -54.53 26.98 30.91
C GLN A 709 -55.62 27.99 31.33
N ARG A 710 -55.78 28.22 32.64
CA ARG A 710 -56.70 29.27 33.15
C ARG A 710 -56.20 30.68 32.83
N GLU A 711 -54.89 30.91 32.89
CA GLU A 711 -54.25 32.20 32.56
C GLU A 711 -54.35 32.51 31.04
N ILE A 712 -54.13 31.51 30.18
CA ILE A 712 -54.27 31.63 28.71
C ILE A 712 -55.72 31.93 28.31
N ALA A 713 -56.69 31.24 28.92
CA ALA A 713 -58.11 31.50 28.70
C ALA A 713 -58.54 32.93 29.08
N GLN A 714 -57.77 33.59 29.96
CA GLN A 714 -57.99 34.98 30.39
C GLN A 714 -57.21 36.01 29.57
N GLN A 715 -56.06 35.66 28.97
CA GLN A 715 -55.14 36.59 28.30
C GLN A 715 -55.00 36.42 26.78
N HIS A 716 -55.68 35.45 26.15
CA HIS A 716 -55.77 35.30 24.68
C HIS A 716 -54.44 35.20 23.90
N GLN A 717 -53.32 34.72 24.49
CA GLN A 717 -52.17 34.25 23.70
C GLN A 717 -51.12 33.50 24.53
N LEU A 718 -50.89 32.21 24.24
CA LEU A 718 -49.57 31.61 24.33
C LEU A 718 -49.19 31.17 22.91
N THR A 719 -48.50 32.03 22.16
CA THR A 719 -47.94 31.64 20.87
C THR A 719 -46.50 31.21 21.09
N ASN A 720 -46.23 29.92 20.92
CA ASN A 720 -44.87 29.45 20.74
C ASN A 720 -44.38 29.93 19.38
N ASN A 721 -43.34 30.77 19.37
CA ASN A 721 -42.65 31.21 18.16
C ASN A 721 -41.73 30.13 17.57
N VAL A 722 -41.99 28.84 17.85
CA VAL A 722 -41.22 27.74 17.25
C VAL A 722 -41.65 27.57 15.80
N HIS A 723 -40.67 27.50 14.90
CA HIS A 723 -40.84 27.32 13.47
C HIS A 723 -39.93 26.19 12.97
N SER A 724 -40.14 25.76 11.73
CA SER A 724 -39.44 24.57 11.18
C SER A 724 -37.92 24.72 11.06
N HIS A 725 -37.40 25.95 11.04
CA HIS A 725 -35.95 26.23 11.11
C HIS A 725 -35.35 26.22 12.53
N ASN A 726 -36.14 25.95 13.58
CA ASN A 726 -35.57 25.77 14.91
C ASN A 726 -35.06 24.35 15.10
N LEU A 727 -34.11 24.19 16.03
CA LEU A 727 -33.58 22.90 16.42
C LEU A 727 -34.69 21.96 16.90
N ALA A 728 -34.64 20.71 16.45
CA ALA A 728 -35.44 19.61 16.95
C ALA A 728 -34.65 18.77 17.97
N TYR A 729 -33.37 18.51 17.69
CA TYR A 729 -32.52 17.73 18.59
C TYR A 729 -31.03 18.03 18.43
N GLY A 730 -30.26 17.62 19.45
CA GLY A 730 -28.80 17.56 19.43
C GLY A 730 -28.32 16.16 19.81
N ILE A 731 -28.03 15.29 18.83
CA ILE A 731 -27.58 13.90 19.08
C ILE A 731 -26.05 13.84 19.01
N TYR A 732 -25.42 13.18 19.99
CA TYR A 732 -23.97 13.12 20.11
C TYR A 732 -23.35 11.93 19.37
N THR A 733 -22.28 12.20 18.61
CA THR A 733 -21.51 11.19 17.86
C THR A 733 -20.05 11.16 18.29
N SER A 734 -19.30 10.11 17.96
CA SER A 734 -17.84 10.08 18.16
C SER A 734 -17.16 11.15 17.30
N GLY A 735 -16.45 12.09 17.92
CA GLY A 735 -15.64 13.07 17.20
C GLY A 735 -14.31 12.47 16.74
N SER A 736 -13.80 12.94 15.59
CA SER A 736 -12.46 12.59 15.08
C SER A 736 -11.33 13.06 16.02
N THR A 737 -11.62 13.99 16.92
CA THR A 737 -10.73 14.53 17.96
C THR A 737 -10.76 13.71 19.26
N GLY A 738 -11.55 12.64 19.33
CA GLY A 738 -11.70 11.78 20.51
C GLY A 738 -12.82 12.19 21.48
N ASN A 739 -13.29 13.45 21.43
CA ASN A 739 -14.41 13.93 22.25
C ASN A 739 -15.74 13.81 21.48
N PRO A 740 -16.85 13.40 22.13
CA PRO A 740 -18.16 13.41 21.50
C PRO A 740 -18.56 14.81 21.02
N LYS A 741 -19.22 14.90 19.86
CA LYS A 741 -19.76 16.16 19.29
C LYS A 741 -21.27 16.08 19.11
N GLY A 742 -21.99 17.12 19.52
CA GLY A 742 -23.43 17.25 19.28
C GLY A 742 -23.74 17.65 17.83
N VAL A 743 -24.53 16.85 17.13
CA VAL A 743 -25.06 17.18 15.80
C VAL A 743 -26.44 17.80 15.99
N ALA A 744 -26.53 19.11 15.75
CA ALA A 744 -27.75 19.89 15.89
C ALA A 744 -28.56 19.84 14.58
N ILE A 745 -29.80 19.38 14.65
CA ILE A 745 -30.68 19.20 13.49
C ILE A 745 -31.96 20.00 13.66
N GLU A 746 -32.35 20.75 12.63
CA GLU A 746 -33.58 21.54 12.56
C GLU A 746 -34.80 20.67 12.23
N HIS A 747 -35.99 21.13 12.64
CA HIS A 747 -37.25 20.44 12.37
C HIS A 747 -37.48 20.13 10.89
N HIS A 748 -37.31 21.11 10.00
CA HIS A 748 -37.60 20.95 8.56
C HIS A 748 -36.73 19.85 7.92
N SER A 749 -35.48 19.70 8.38
CA SER A 749 -34.54 18.69 7.89
C SER A 749 -35.05 17.27 8.19
N VAL A 750 -35.59 17.07 9.40
CA VAL A 750 -36.17 15.79 9.80
C VAL A 750 -37.49 15.54 9.07
N VAL A 751 -38.36 16.55 8.99
CA VAL A 751 -39.66 16.43 8.30
C VAL A 751 -39.46 16.02 6.84
N ASN A 752 -38.46 16.57 6.16
CA ASN A 752 -38.09 16.17 4.80
C ASN A 752 -37.81 14.66 4.70
N THR A 753 -36.95 14.13 5.59
CA THR A 753 -36.61 12.69 5.60
C THR A 753 -37.80 11.81 5.95
N LEU A 754 -38.58 12.17 6.97
CA LEU A 754 -39.75 11.38 7.38
C LEU A 754 -40.81 11.33 6.28
N TRP A 755 -41.07 12.47 5.64
CA TRP A 755 -42.00 12.57 4.53
C TRP A 755 -41.56 11.72 3.34
N ASP A 756 -40.29 11.77 2.94
CA ASP A 756 -39.75 10.94 1.86
C ASP A 756 -39.93 9.45 2.13
N ILE A 757 -39.60 8.98 3.33
CA ILE A 757 -39.76 7.57 3.73
C ILE A 757 -41.24 7.17 3.72
N GLU A 758 -42.11 8.02 4.30
CA GLU A 758 -43.56 7.80 4.33
C GLU A 758 -44.15 7.65 2.93
N GLN A 759 -43.82 8.57 2.01
CA GLN A 759 -44.32 8.53 0.64
C GLN A 759 -43.76 7.35 -0.16
N ARG A 760 -42.45 7.07 -0.01
CA ARG A 760 -41.77 6.00 -0.75
C ARG A 760 -42.29 4.61 -0.36
N PHE A 761 -42.54 4.37 0.93
CA PHE A 761 -42.91 3.05 1.45
C PHE A 761 -44.36 2.94 1.91
N GLN A 762 -45.16 3.98 1.67
CA GLN A 762 -46.58 4.06 1.99
C GLN A 762 -46.83 3.72 3.46
N VAL A 763 -46.17 4.44 4.35
CA VAL A 763 -46.36 4.28 5.80
C VAL A 763 -47.61 5.03 6.22
N THR A 764 -48.49 4.40 7.00
CA THR A 764 -49.81 4.94 7.35
C THR A 764 -50.21 4.53 8.76
N SER A 765 -51.44 4.87 9.16
CA SER A 765 -51.99 4.56 10.48
C SER A 765 -52.23 3.07 10.78
N ILE A 766 -52.12 2.19 9.77
CA ILE A 766 -52.20 0.74 9.99
C ILE A 766 -50.87 0.14 10.43
N ASP A 767 -49.78 0.91 10.34
CA ASP A 767 -48.44 0.42 10.58
C ASP A 767 -48.04 0.52 12.04
N SER A 768 -47.28 -0.47 12.46
CA SER A 768 -46.59 -0.50 13.74
C SER A 768 -45.11 -0.84 13.59
N ILE A 769 -44.29 -0.26 14.48
CA ILE A 769 -42.84 -0.48 14.53
C ILE A 769 -42.43 -1.02 15.89
N LEU A 770 -41.41 -1.88 15.91
CA LEU A 770 -40.65 -2.13 17.12
C LEU A 770 -39.53 -1.09 17.22
N ALA A 771 -39.64 -0.15 18.17
CA ALA A 771 -38.67 0.92 18.35
C ALA A 771 -37.39 0.41 19.04
N VAL A 772 -36.58 -0.38 18.32
CA VAL A 772 -35.34 -1.01 18.84
C VAL A 772 -34.15 -0.06 18.90
N SER A 773 -34.17 1.02 18.12
CA SER A 773 -33.06 1.98 18.06
C SER A 773 -32.87 2.71 19.39
N SER A 774 -31.62 2.96 19.80
CA SER A 774 -31.34 3.79 20.99
C SER A 774 -31.75 5.24 20.70
N LEU A 775 -32.27 5.94 21.70
CA LEU A 775 -32.61 7.36 21.59
C LEU A 775 -31.37 8.24 21.34
N SER A 776 -30.18 7.76 21.73
CA SER A 776 -28.90 8.40 21.42
C SER A 776 -28.41 8.13 19.99
N PHE A 777 -29.22 7.50 19.16
CA PHE A 777 -28.97 7.24 17.75
C PHE A 777 -30.10 7.81 16.89
N ASP A 778 -29.76 8.46 15.79
CA ASP A 778 -30.70 9.19 14.93
C ASP A 778 -31.75 8.29 14.26
N LEU A 779 -31.51 6.98 14.11
CA LEU A 779 -32.55 6.04 13.65
C LEU A 779 -33.81 6.04 14.52
N SER A 780 -33.68 6.33 15.82
CA SER A 780 -34.83 6.43 16.71
C SER A 780 -35.80 7.56 16.33
N VAL A 781 -35.32 8.56 15.59
CA VAL A 781 -36.13 9.69 15.12
C VAL A 781 -37.23 9.19 14.18
N TYR A 782 -36.90 8.27 13.27
CA TYR A 782 -37.90 7.64 12.39
C TYR A 782 -38.84 6.73 13.19
N ASP A 783 -38.30 5.90 14.09
CA ASP A 783 -39.11 4.98 14.91
C ASP A 783 -40.21 5.72 15.67
N ILE A 784 -39.90 6.91 16.19
CA ILE A 784 -40.80 7.70 17.03
C ILE A 784 -41.63 8.67 16.18
N PHE A 785 -40.98 9.63 15.53
CA PHE A 785 -41.68 10.74 14.88
C PHE A 785 -42.23 10.38 13.51
N GLY A 786 -41.57 9.47 12.78
CA GLY A 786 -42.07 8.97 11.50
C GLY A 786 -43.37 8.21 11.67
N ILE A 787 -43.37 7.20 12.54
CA ILE A 787 -44.55 6.34 12.76
C ILE A 787 -45.69 7.11 13.41
N LEU A 788 -45.42 7.92 14.43
CA LEU A 788 -46.47 8.71 15.09
C LEU A 788 -46.99 9.87 14.21
N GLY A 789 -46.15 10.41 13.33
CA GLY A 789 -46.55 11.41 12.32
C GLY A 789 -47.47 10.84 11.24
N SER A 790 -47.35 9.55 10.93
CA SER A 790 -48.24 8.83 9.99
C SER A 790 -49.52 8.28 10.65
N GLY A 791 -49.66 8.40 11.97
CA GLY A 791 -50.81 7.88 12.72
C GLY A 791 -50.67 6.41 13.13
N GLY A 792 -49.49 5.80 13.00
CA GLY A 792 -49.21 4.40 13.34
C GLY A 792 -48.98 4.16 14.83
N THR A 793 -48.46 2.99 15.18
CA THR A 793 -48.22 2.59 16.58
C THR A 793 -46.77 2.24 16.85
N ILE A 794 -46.19 2.78 17.91
CA ILE A 794 -44.84 2.41 18.35
C ILE A 794 -44.89 1.36 19.47
N ILE A 795 -44.12 0.30 19.31
CA ILE A 795 -43.96 -0.77 20.30
C ILE A 795 -42.58 -0.61 20.93
N ILE A 796 -42.54 -0.32 22.23
CA ILE A 796 -41.30 -0.07 22.96
C ILE A 796 -40.85 -1.38 23.63
N PRO A 797 -39.71 -1.98 23.22
CA PRO A 797 -39.17 -3.16 23.89
C PRO A 797 -38.70 -2.84 25.31
N GLN A 798 -38.68 -3.85 26.18
CA GLN A 798 -38.21 -3.67 27.55
C GLN A 798 -36.73 -3.24 27.58
N PRO A 799 -36.33 -2.42 28.58
CA PRO A 799 -34.93 -2.10 28.79
C PRO A 799 -34.19 -3.36 29.26
N GLU A 800 -33.34 -3.92 28.40
CA GLU A 800 -32.47 -5.03 28.72
C GLU A 800 -30.99 -4.62 28.63
N PRO A 801 -30.08 -5.22 29.44
CA PRO A 801 -28.65 -4.91 29.41
C PRO A 801 -27.98 -5.23 28.07
N CYS A 802 -28.58 -6.16 27.31
CA CYS A 802 -28.10 -6.61 26.01
C CYS A 802 -29.27 -6.80 25.04
N PRO A 803 -29.01 -6.76 23.72
CA PRO A 803 -29.97 -7.19 22.70
C PRO A 803 -30.60 -8.56 22.99
N ASN A 804 -31.92 -8.67 22.86
CA ASN A 804 -32.65 -9.91 23.13
C ASN A 804 -33.62 -10.23 21.97
N PRO A 805 -33.17 -11.04 20.99
CA PRO A 805 -33.97 -11.34 19.80
C PRO A 805 -35.20 -12.19 20.09
N GLU A 806 -35.20 -13.02 21.13
CA GLU A 806 -36.38 -13.77 21.58
C GLU A 806 -37.50 -12.82 22.00
N HIS A 807 -37.16 -11.86 22.86
CA HIS A 807 -38.11 -10.85 23.34
C HIS A 807 -38.64 -9.99 22.19
N TRP A 808 -37.77 -9.58 21.26
CA TRP A 808 -38.18 -8.82 20.09
C TRP A 808 -39.16 -9.60 19.22
N LEU A 809 -38.85 -10.86 18.90
CA LEU A 809 -39.72 -11.71 18.08
C LEU A 809 -41.07 -11.92 18.75
N ALA A 810 -41.11 -12.12 20.07
CA ALA A 810 -42.35 -12.27 20.82
C ALA A 810 -43.21 -11.00 20.74
N LEU A 811 -42.62 -9.82 20.96
CA LEU A 811 -43.32 -8.53 20.83
C LEU A 811 -43.80 -8.28 19.40
N MET A 812 -42.98 -8.59 18.40
CA MET A 812 -43.35 -8.40 17.00
C MET A 812 -44.57 -9.25 16.62
N ASN A 813 -44.63 -10.50 17.08
CA ASN A 813 -45.79 -11.37 16.86
C ASN A 813 -47.02 -10.90 17.63
N GLN A 814 -46.87 -10.51 18.91
CA GLN A 814 -47.98 -10.08 19.75
C GLN A 814 -48.62 -8.78 19.27
N ALA A 815 -47.80 -7.81 18.88
CA ALA A 815 -48.26 -6.48 18.47
C ALA A 815 -48.51 -6.36 16.96
N GLY A 816 -48.26 -7.42 16.18
CA GLY A 816 -48.38 -7.40 14.72
C GLY A 816 -47.48 -6.36 14.09
N VAL A 817 -46.20 -6.33 14.49
CA VAL A 817 -45.22 -5.35 13.97
C VAL A 817 -45.11 -5.46 12.46
N THR A 818 -45.23 -4.31 11.79
CA THR A 818 -45.24 -4.21 10.32
C THR A 818 -43.94 -3.66 9.75
N ILE A 819 -43.21 -2.86 10.54
CA ILE A 819 -41.98 -2.19 10.11
C ILE A 819 -40.86 -2.54 11.10
N TRP A 820 -39.67 -2.78 10.55
CA TRP A 820 -38.42 -2.89 11.30
C TRP A 820 -37.43 -1.85 10.78
N ASN A 821 -36.75 -1.15 11.69
CA ASN A 821 -35.70 -0.18 11.36
C ASN A 821 -34.52 -0.36 12.32
N SER A 822 -33.33 -0.65 11.80
CA SER A 822 -32.12 -0.85 12.61
C SER A 822 -30.82 -0.76 11.81
N ALA A 823 -29.68 -0.86 12.51
CA ALA A 823 -28.44 -1.27 11.89
C ALA A 823 -28.49 -2.77 11.49
N PRO A 824 -27.78 -3.21 10.43
CA PRO A 824 -27.67 -4.62 10.04
C PRO A 824 -27.37 -5.59 11.18
N ALA A 825 -26.46 -5.23 12.09
CA ALA A 825 -26.08 -6.10 13.22
C ALA A 825 -27.27 -6.51 14.11
N LEU A 826 -28.28 -5.65 14.33
CA LEU A 826 -29.45 -6.04 15.14
C LEU A 826 -30.38 -6.98 14.38
N MET A 827 -30.49 -6.83 13.06
CA MET A 827 -31.25 -7.75 12.21
C MET A 827 -30.54 -9.09 12.10
N GLU A 828 -29.21 -9.11 11.96
CA GLU A 828 -28.41 -10.34 11.98
C GLU A 828 -28.63 -11.13 13.27
N LEU A 829 -28.58 -10.49 14.44
CA LEU A 829 -28.87 -11.14 15.72
C LEU A 829 -30.28 -11.76 15.76
N LEU A 830 -31.28 -11.08 15.18
CA LEU A 830 -32.64 -11.61 15.08
C LEU A 830 -32.71 -12.80 14.12
N LEU A 831 -32.08 -12.70 12.94
CA LEU A 831 -32.06 -13.77 11.95
C LEU A 831 -31.33 -15.01 12.46
N ASP A 832 -30.18 -14.84 13.13
CA ASP A 832 -29.43 -15.93 13.76
C ASP A 832 -30.29 -16.67 14.79
N TYR A 833 -31.00 -15.93 15.65
CA TYR A 833 -31.93 -16.52 16.61
C TYR A 833 -33.07 -17.28 15.93
N ILE A 834 -33.68 -16.68 14.89
CA ILE A 834 -34.78 -17.29 14.13
C ILE A 834 -34.32 -18.59 13.45
N MET A 835 -33.17 -18.56 12.79
CA MET A 835 -32.59 -19.73 12.10
C MET A 835 -32.21 -20.83 13.08
N THR A 836 -31.59 -20.48 14.20
CA THR A 836 -31.16 -21.42 15.24
C THR A 836 -32.35 -22.12 15.90
N ASN A 837 -33.47 -21.41 16.09
CA ASN A 837 -34.64 -21.93 16.80
C ASN A 837 -35.78 -22.35 15.85
N HIS A 838 -35.52 -22.44 14.55
CA HIS A 838 -36.48 -22.80 13.51
C HIS A 838 -37.80 -21.98 13.59
N GLN A 839 -37.69 -20.70 13.95
CA GLN A 839 -38.81 -19.76 13.96
C GLN A 839 -38.97 -19.11 12.59
N THR A 840 -39.98 -18.26 12.44
CA THR A 840 -40.18 -17.41 11.25
C THR A 840 -40.39 -15.97 11.65
N LEU A 841 -40.02 -15.03 10.78
CA LEU A 841 -40.43 -13.63 10.95
C LEU A 841 -41.97 -13.53 10.94
N PRO A 842 -42.56 -12.56 11.66
CA PRO A 842 -44.00 -12.35 11.65
C PRO A 842 -44.51 -12.06 10.24
N THR A 843 -45.66 -12.63 9.89
CA THR A 843 -46.30 -12.39 8.58
C THR A 843 -46.81 -10.96 8.41
N SER A 844 -46.96 -10.21 9.50
CA SER A 844 -47.29 -8.78 9.50
C SER A 844 -46.13 -7.90 9.01
N LEU A 845 -44.88 -8.37 9.14
CA LEU A 845 -43.70 -7.59 8.80
C LEU A 845 -43.63 -7.39 7.28
N ARG A 846 -43.80 -6.14 6.83
CA ARG A 846 -43.84 -5.77 5.41
C ARG A 846 -42.65 -4.93 4.96
N LEU A 847 -41.96 -4.26 5.88
CA LEU A 847 -40.87 -3.34 5.56
C LEU A 847 -39.71 -3.51 6.54
N VAL A 848 -38.50 -3.64 6.01
CA VAL A 848 -37.25 -3.69 6.78
C VAL A 848 -36.31 -2.62 6.24
N LEU A 849 -35.93 -1.68 7.10
CA LEU A 849 -35.00 -0.60 6.81
C LEU A 849 -33.67 -0.89 7.54
N LEU A 850 -32.58 -1.05 6.78
CA LEU A 850 -31.24 -1.31 7.30
C LEU A 850 -30.30 -0.15 6.94
N SER A 851 -29.57 0.39 7.91
CA SER A 851 -28.74 1.59 7.74
C SER A 851 -27.53 1.62 8.69
N ALA A 852 -26.80 2.75 8.74
CA ALA A 852 -25.63 3.01 9.59
C ALA A 852 -24.29 2.31 9.24
N ILE A 853 -24.31 1.12 8.66
CA ILE A 853 -23.08 0.41 8.22
C ILE A 853 -23.27 -0.23 6.84
N ALA A 854 -22.15 -0.54 6.17
CA ALA A 854 -22.17 -1.16 4.85
C ALA A 854 -22.90 -2.50 4.89
N LEU A 855 -23.90 -2.66 4.03
CA LEU A 855 -24.55 -3.94 3.80
C LEU A 855 -23.68 -4.74 2.83
N VAL A 856 -22.97 -5.75 3.34
CA VAL A 856 -22.16 -6.62 2.50
C VAL A 856 -23.09 -7.68 1.92
N PRO A 857 -23.29 -7.73 0.58
CA PRO A 857 -24.03 -8.82 -0.02
C PRO A 857 -23.27 -10.15 0.21
N PRO A 858 -23.98 -11.26 0.41
CA PRO A 858 -23.38 -12.57 0.66
C PRO A 858 -22.50 -13.07 -0.48
#